data_AF-C4KKR6-F1
#
_entry.id   AF-C4KKR6-F1
#
_cell.length_a   1.000
_cell.length_b   1.000
_cell.length_c   1.000
_cell.angle_alpha   90.00
_cell.angle_beta   90.00
_cell.angle_gamma   90.00
#
_symmetry.space_group_name_H-M   'P 1'
#
loop_
_entity.id
_entity.type
_entity.pdbx_description
1 polymer ?
#
loop_
_entity_poly.entity_id
_entity_poly.type
_entity_poly.pdbx_seq_one_letter_code
_entity_poly.pdbx_strand_id
1 'polypeptide(L)'
;MLRKIISTIFSILILISIGIFAMPILAQSTSVQPEGSMTIVAANGPWQDNFNPWNDPNGQAGTGLWYIYEPLALVNYLNGETIPWLATNWTFTNTTTYVNDKPAPTFGIVLWLRHGVYFTDGTPFNATAVWYTFALEQAYPQLGYTANDIANMTIINPYEIEIVFYPWVTRFIIYTVLEQWIVDPAQWGKLFPIQQLPNGTYIALNKTGNPFTYPNPNPIGTGPYMLYSFSPQQIVLVANPHYWMPGEPRIKYLLYPAYAGNVQESAALNNGQITWAGAFEPGIQQNFVAKDPAHRYYYFAPGYPQMILFNNMRWPLTDPVLRQAIYMAINRTSLYYLGEYGYEPATLTPLPLPEQMLNVLNSSVLQMAESMAPPQGNPTGALQLLESHGYKLVNGQLIAPNGTPVPTMTIMAPAGWTDWDADLSLIAQDLKQIGITVQVQTPPFSTWYNYMQTGNYWIGMIWNLIQGPAPIFYFEGYLYNYWNSPGNVTPIGNSTYYNMERLNLSLRLTPNSPPVNQMVFYAWNNISNPKVENQLINDLAVFWLKYMPAAGVVYNALWYEYDNTTVVGWPTEQNYYWLAPPWVSTGTTTLPVILALHLVNQSVPEPWWYYTSQVPSSWYTFNDPFVYQTTSTSTTTSIFTTTTTFTQTSTTTSVSATTITVTSTVTSSSNSTLYMIITVIVIILVIIGVVLALRRR
;
A
#
# COMPACT_ATOMS: atom_id res chain seq x y z
N MET A 1 33.45 -14.70 -56.33
CA MET A 1 32.87 -14.98 -55.00
C MET A 1 32.67 -13.70 -54.17
N LEU A 2 33.72 -12.89 -53.97
CA LEU A 2 33.68 -11.68 -53.14
C LEU A 2 32.61 -10.64 -53.55
N ARG A 3 32.41 -10.40 -54.85
CA ARG A 3 31.34 -9.49 -55.35
C ARG A 3 29.91 -9.99 -55.04
N LYS A 4 29.68 -11.30 -55.02
CA LYS A 4 28.38 -11.87 -54.64
C LYS A 4 28.14 -11.75 -53.14
N ILE A 5 29.17 -11.98 -52.32
CA ILE A 5 29.11 -11.83 -50.86
C ILE A 5 28.83 -10.37 -50.48
N ILE A 6 29.50 -9.40 -51.12
CA ILE A 6 29.26 -7.96 -50.89
C ILE A 6 27.84 -7.58 -51.29
N SER A 7 27.34 -8.07 -52.43
CA SER A 7 25.95 -7.82 -52.88
C SER A 7 24.91 -8.40 -51.93
N THR A 8 25.15 -9.58 -51.36
CA THR A 8 24.26 -10.21 -50.38
C THR A 8 24.27 -9.46 -49.05
N ILE A 9 25.44 -9.03 -48.57
CA ILE A 9 25.55 -8.22 -47.35
C ILE A 9 24.88 -6.85 -47.54
N PHE A 10 25.04 -6.22 -48.71
CA PHE A 10 24.38 -4.94 -49.02
C PHE A 10 22.85 -5.08 -49.09
N SER A 11 22.35 -6.20 -49.63
CA SER A 11 20.91 -6.47 -49.69
C SER A 11 20.31 -6.78 -48.31
N ILE A 12 21.06 -7.49 -47.46
CA ILE A 12 20.67 -7.77 -46.06
C ILE A 12 20.69 -6.47 -45.24
N LEU A 13 21.68 -5.60 -45.43
CA LEU A 13 21.73 -4.29 -44.76
C LEU A 13 20.63 -3.34 -45.23
N ILE A 14 20.24 -3.37 -46.52
CA ILE A 14 19.09 -2.62 -47.02
C ILE A 14 17.78 -3.16 -46.42
N LEU A 15 17.61 -4.48 -46.34
CA LEU A 15 16.44 -5.10 -45.68
C LEU A 15 16.38 -4.81 -44.17
N ILE A 16 17.52 -4.78 -43.49
CA ILE A 16 17.61 -4.37 -42.07
C ILE A 16 17.32 -2.87 -41.93
N SER A 17 17.77 -2.02 -42.87
CA SER A 17 17.46 -0.59 -42.83
C SER A 17 15.98 -0.29 -43.14
N ILE A 18 15.33 -1.04 -44.02
CA ILE A 18 13.88 -0.91 -44.28
C ILE A 18 13.07 -1.49 -43.11
N GLY A 19 13.56 -2.56 -42.46
CA GLY A 19 12.95 -3.12 -41.24
C GLY A 19 13.13 -2.27 -39.98
N ILE A 20 14.12 -1.36 -39.94
CA ILE A 20 14.34 -0.41 -38.83
C ILE A 20 13.63 0.93 -39.08
N PHE A 21 13.38 1.30 -40.35
CA PHE A 21 12.64 2.53 -40.71
C PHE A 21 11.14 2.32 -40.95
N ALA A 22 10.67 1.07 -41.03
CA ALA A 22 9.28 0.74 -40.76
C ALA A 22 9.07 0.54 -39.26
N MET A 23 9.34 1.60 -38.46
CA MET A 23 8.48 1.79 -37.30
C MET A 23 7.06 1.74 -37.85
N PRO A 24 6.12 1.00 -37.23
CA PRO A 24 4.75 1.43 -37.41
C PRO A 24 4.81 2.91 -37.04
N ILE A 25 4.40 3.78 -37.95
CA ILE A 25 3.65 4.94 -37.49
C ILE A 25 2.57 4.24 -36.65
N LEU A 26 2.81 4.14 -35.34
CA LEU A 26 1.71 4.09 -34.40
C LEU A 26 0.99 5.36 -34.82
N ALA A 27 -0.03 5.17 -35.67
CA ALA A 27 -1.20 5.99 -35.55
C ALA A 27 -1.35 6.10 -34.04
N GLN A 28 -1.35 7.32 -33.52
CA GLN A 28 -2.00 7.56 -32.25
C GLN A 28 -3.41 7.01 -32.46
N SER A 29 -3.59 5.72 -32.23
CA SER A 29 -4.83 5.19 -31.78
C SER A 29 -4.95 5.90 -30.46
N THR A 30 -5.63 7.04 -30.48
CA THR A 30 -6.51 7.40 -29.38
C THR A 30 -7.14 6.08 -28.98
N SER A 31 -6.69 5.49 -27.88
CA SER A 31 -7.29 4.29 -27.34
C SER A 31 -8.68 4.76 -26.97
N VAL A 32 -9.62 4.62 -27.90
CA VAL A 32 -11.01 4.91 -27.65
C VAL A 32 -11.39 3.85 -26.63
N GLN A 33 -11.38 4.25 -25.37
CA GLN A 33 -11.93 3.48 -24.27
C GLN A 33 -13.33 3.06 -24.74
N PRO A 34 -13.65 1.75 -24.78
CA PRO A 34 -14.99 1.31 -25.09
C PRO A 34 -16.02 2.14 -24.31
N GLU A 35 -17.10 2.56 -24.95
CA GLU A 35 -18.09 3.41 -24.28
C GLU A 35 -18.55 2.75 -22.96
N GLY A 36 -18.45 3.50 -21.86
CA GLY A 36 -18.73 3.00 -20.51
C GLY A 36 -17.59 2.23 -19.83
N SER A 37 -16.36 2.27 -20.35
CA SER A 37 -15.17 1.71 -19.69
C SER A 37 -14.34 2.73 -18.94
N MET A 38 -13.56 2.23 -17.97
CA MET A 38 -12.58 2.98 -17.22
C MET A 38 -11.26 2.22 -17.18
N THR A 39 -10.13 2.91 -17.39
CA THR A 39 -8.79 2.31 -17.24
C THR A 39 -8.21 2.66 -15.88
N ILE A 40 -7.78 1.64 -15.14
CA ILE A 40 -7.33 1.71 -13.77
C ILE A 40 -5.90 1.18 -13.66
N VAL A 41 -5.04 1.92 -12.97
CA VAL A 41 -3.70 1.47 -12.59
C VAL A 41 -3.63 1.35 -11.08
N ALA A 42 -3.53 0.11 -10.61
CA ALA A 42 -3.54 -0.25 -9.19
C ALA A 42 -2.32 -1.10 -8.77
N ALA A 43 -1.52 -1.60 -9.72
CA ALA A 43 -0.32 -2.39 -9.44
C ALA A 43 0.54 -2.51 -10.69
N ASN A 44 1.79 -2.94 -10.48
CA ASN A 44 2.79 -3.13 -11.52
C ASN A 44 3.01 -4.62 -11.83
N GLY A 45 3.42 -4.92 -13.07
CA GLY A 45 3.88 -6.23 -13.53
C GLY A 45 2.99 -6.85 -14.61
N PRO A 46 3.39 -7.99 -15.21
CA PRO A 46 2.42 -8.83 -15.89
C PRO A 46 1.50 -9.50 -14.86
N TRP A 47 0.22 -9.61 -15.20
CA TRP A 47 -0.78 -10.25 -14.34
C TRP A 47 -0.66 -11.78 -14.32
N GLN A 48 -1.20 -12.40 -13.27
CA GLN A 48 -1.31 -13.86 -13.15
C GLN A 48 -2.78 -14.26 -13.18
N ASP A 49 -3.09 -15.42 -13.77
CA ASP A 49 -4.46 -15.94 -13.80
C ASP A 49 -4.81 -16.57 -12.43
N ASN A 50 -4.91 -15.72 -11.40
CA ASN A 50 -5.11 -16.13 -10.01
C ASN A 50 -6.04 -15.16 -9.27
N PHE A 51 -7.33 -15.49 -9.21
CA PHE A 51 -8.34 -14.70 -8.50
C PHE A 51 -8.76 -15.36 -7.17
N ASN A 52 -7.78 -15.89 -6.44
CA ASN A 52 -8.00 -16.48 -5.13
C ASN A 52 -8.10 -15.40 -4.04
N PRO A 53 -9.19 -15.34 -3.25
CA PRO A 53 -9.37 -14.36 -2.18
C PRO A 53 -8.39 -14.53 -1.00
N TRP A 54 -7.67 -15.65 -0.87
CA TRP A 54 -6.67 -15.87 0.18
C TRP A 54 -5.23 -15.82 -0.31
N ASN A 55 -4.99 -15.67 -1.61
CA ASN A 55 -3.65 -15.67 -2.16
C ASN A 55 -3.54 -14.71 -3.33
N ASP A 56 -2.96 -13.55 -3.03
CA ASP A 56 -2.77 -12.46 -3.95
C ASP A 56 -1.29 -12.26 -4.31
N PRO A 57 -0.77 -12.93 -5.36
CA PRO A 57 0.65 -12.89 -5.70
C PRO A 57 1.12 -11.56 -6.31
N ASN A 58 0.21 -10.67 -6.74
CA ASN A 58 0.53 -9.45 -7.51
C ASN A 58 -0.23 -8.19 -7.03
N GLY A 59 -0.91 -8.21 -5.89
CA GLY A 59 -1.77 -7.09 -5.47
C GLY A 59 -3.10 -7.02 -6.25
N GLN A 60 -3.53 -8.15 -6.82
CA GLN A 60 -4.79 -8.32 -7.53
C GLN A 60 -6.02 -7.88 -6.74
N ALA A 61 -5.94 -7.90 -5.41
CA ALA A 61 -6.94 -7.33 -4.53
C ALA A 61 -7.23 -5.85 -4.86
N GLY A 62 -6.18 -5.04 -5.04
CA GLY A 62 -6.28 -3.67 -5.56
C GLY A 62 -6.72 -3.61 -7.02
N THR A 63 -6.42 -4.64 -7.82
CA THR A 63 -6.89 -4.73 -9.22
C THR A 63 -8.31 -5.27 -9.40
N GLY A 64 -9.07 -5.46 -8.31
CA GLY A 64 -10.52 -5.70 -8.38
C GLY A 64 -11.06 -7.00 -7.76
N LEU A 65 -10.31 -7.73 -6.92
CA LEU A 65 -10.94 -8.83 -6.15
C LEU A 65 -12.06 -8.31 -5.24
N TRP A 66 -11.91 -7.11 -4.66
CA TRP A 66 -12.97 -6.42 -3.90
C TRP A 66 -14.26 -6.16 -4.69
N TYR A 67 -14.18 -6.20 -6.03
CA TYR A 67 -15.31 -5.96 -6.91
C TYR A 67 -15.99 -7.26 -7.33
N ILE A 68 -15.36 -8.41 -7.05
CA ILE A 68 -15.90 -9.74 -7.27
C ILE A 68 -16.39 -10.33 -5.93
N TYR A 69 -15.55 -10.28 -4.90
CA TYR A 69 -15.83 -10.74 -3.55
C TYR A 69 -16.14 -9.57 -2.63
N GLU A 70 -17.32 -9.55 -2.03
CA GLU A 70 -17.71 -8.49 -1.09
C GLU A 70 -17.50 -8.92 0.36
N PRO A 71 -17.21 -7.95 1.25
CA PRO A 71 -17.11 -8.18 2.69
C PRO A 71 -18.49 -8.24 3.36
N LEU A 72 -18.53 -8.72 4.61
CA LEU A 72 -19.72 -8.61 5.46
C LEU A 72 -20.09 -7.16 5.76
N ALA A 73 -19.14 -6.30 6.09
CA ALA A 73 -19.32 -4.87 6.19
C ALA A 73 -18.05 -4.14 5.74
N LEU A 74 -18.20 -2.89 5.34
CA LEU A 74 -17.04 -2.04 5.08
C LEU A 74 -16.56 -1.47 6.40
N VAL A 75 -15.25 -1.38 6.57
CA VAL A 75 -14.64 -0.72 7.71
C VAL A 75 -13.81 0.44 7.18
N ASN A 76 -13.99 1.61 7.77
CA ASN A 76 -13.11 2.74 7.53
C ASN A 76 -11.99 2.70 8.58
N TYR A 77 -10.80 2.25 8.19
CA TYR A 77 -9.68 2.11 9.13
C TYR A 77 -9.11 3.45 9.60
N LEU A 78 -9.55 4.57 9.04
CA LEU A 78 -9.16 5.91 9.50
C LEU A 78 -9.85 6.29 10.81
N ASN A 79 -11.09 5.83 11.02
CA ASN A 79 -11.89 6.21 12.19
C ASN A 79 -12.60 5.03 12.89
N GLY A 80 -12.49 3.82 12.34
CA GLY A 80 -13.15 2.61 12.85
C GLY A 80 -14.64 2.55 12.56
N GLU A 81 -15.20 3.49 11.80
CA GLU A 81 -16.60 3.44 11.39
C GLU A 81 -16.85 2.26 10.48
N THR A 82 -18.06 1.74 10.54
CA THR A 82 -18.45 0.53 9.83
C THR A 82 -19.73 0.80 9.05
N ILE A 83 -19.77 0.32 7.81
CA ILE A 83 -20.91 0.50 6.91
C ILE A 83 -21.49 -0.88 6.63
N PRO A 84 -22.73 -1.17 7.07
CA PRO A 84 -23.40 -2.43 6.79
C PRO A 84 -23.42 -2.74 5.28
N TRP A 85 -22.94 -3.93 4.92
CA TRP A 85 -22.82 -4.36 3.53
C TRP A 85 -23.59 -5.66 3.31
N LEU A 86 -22.93 -6.82 3.18
CA LEU A 86 -23.62 -8.12 3.14
C LEU A 86 -24.27 -8.48 4.48
N ALA A 87 -23.69 -8.06 5.61
CA ALA A 87 -24.32 -8.03 6.91
C ALA A 87 -24.99 -6.67 7.13
N THR A 88 -26.26 -6.68 7.51
CA THR A 88 -27.06 -5.47 7.76
C THR A 88 -26.94 -4.96 9.19
N ASN A 89 -26.55 -5.84 10.13
CA ASN A 89 -26.36 -5.52 11.54
C ASN A 89 -25.55 -6.61 12.25
N TRP A 90 -25.00 -6.29 13.42
CA TRP A 90 -24.34 -7.26 14.31
C TRP A 90 -24.40 -6.83 15.77
N THR A 91 -24.35 -7.81 16.67
CA THR A 91 -24.22 -7.55 18.11
C THR A 91 -23.28 -8.54 18.76
N PHE A 92 -22.52 -8.07 19.75
CA PHE A 92 -21.78 -8.95 20.63
C PHE A 92 -22.73 -9.68 21.59
N THR A 93 -22.44 -10.95 21.85
CA THR A 93 -23.08 -11.77 22.89
C THR A 93 -22.02 -12.16 23.92
N ASN A 94 -22.35 -12.14 25.21
CA ASN A 94 -21.47 -12.74 26.23
C ASN A 94 -21.87 -14.21 26.39
N THR A 95 -20.90 -15.12 26.36
CA THR A 95 -21.17 -16.56 26.41
C THR A 95 -20.06 -17.29 27.16
N THR A 96 -20.12 -18.62 27.21
CA THR A 96 -19.08 -19.47 27.80
C THR A 96 -18.76 -20.57 26.81
N THR A 97 -17.47 -20.77 26.54
CA THR A 97 -16.96 -21.91 25.77
C THR A 97 -16.21 -22.87 26.69
N TYR A 98 -15.76 -24.01 26.17
CA TYR A 98 -14.93 -24.96 26.92
C TYR A 98 -13.52 -24.98 26.34
N VAL A 99 -12.52 -24.73 27.19
CA VAL A 99 -11.10 -24.87 26.84
C VAL A 99 -10.49 -25.91 27.78
N ASN A 100 -9.95 -27.00 27.21
CA ASN A 100 -9.43 -28.15 27.98
C ASN A 100 -10.46 -28.69 28.99
N ASP A 101 -11.69 -28.92 28.53
CA ASP A 101 -12.84 -29.39 29.32
C ASP A 101 -13.22 -28.49 30.51
N LYS A 102 -12.75 -27.23 30.54
CA LYS A 102 -13.11 -26.25 31.56
C LYS A 102 -13.92 -25.11 30.95
N PRO A 103 -15.02 -24.67 31.60
CA PRO A 103 -15.77 -23.52 31.15
C PRO A 103 -14.88 -22.27 31.23
N ALA A 104 -14.86 -21.50 30.16
CA ALA A 104 -14.14 -20.26 30.04
C ALA A 104 -15.09 -19.17 29.50
N PRO A 105 -15.33 -18.08 30.25
CA PRO A 105 -16.10 -16.95 29.76
C PRO A 105 -15.50 -16.41 28.46
N THR A 106 -16.36 -16.09 27.51
CA THR A 106 -15.97 -15.55 26.20
C THR A 106 -17.11 -14.71 25.62
N PHE A 107 -17.00 -14.31 24.36
CA PHE A 107 -18.05 -13.64 23.61
C PHE A 107 -18.29 -14.29 22.25
N GLY A 108 -19.43 -13.96 21.65
CA GLY A 108 -19.73 -14.21 20.25
C GLY A 108 -20.18 -12.94 19.54
N ILE A 109 -20.40 -13.06 18.23
CA ILE A 109 -21.00 -12.05 17.37
C ILE A 109 -22.15 -12.70 16.63
N VAL A 110 -23.36 -12.14 16.77
CA VAL A 110 -24.51 -12.47 15.94
C VAL A 110 -24.53 -11.52 14.76
N LEU A 111 -24.59 -12.06 13.54
CA LEU A 111 -24.64 -11.33 12.27
C LEU A 111 -26.01 -11.52 11.63
N TRP A 112 -26.66 -10.42 11.23
CA TRP A 112 -27.87 -10.44 10.38
C TRP A 112 -27.49 -10.12 8.94
N LEU A 113 -27.92 -10.97 8.01
CA LEU A 113 -27.50 -10.93 6.62
C LEU A 113 -28.55 -10.28 5.72
N ARG A 114 -28.06 -9.61 4.68
CA ARG A 114 -28.88 -8.96 3.66
C ARG A 114 -29.65 -10.01 2.86
N HIS A 115 -30.93 -9.73 2.64
CA HIS A 115 -31.79 -10.53 1.77
C HIS A 115 -31.63 -10.11 0.30
N GLY A 116 -31.91 -11.04 -0.62
CA GLY A 116 -31.94 -10.74 -2.06
C GLY A 116 -30.56 -10.58 -2.71
N VAL A 117 -29.50 -11.02 -2.03
CA VAL A 117 -28.15 -11.09 -2.59
C VAL A 117 -27.94 -12.46 -3.23
N TYR A 118 -27.32 -12.47 -4.40
CA TYR A 118 -27.00 -13.67 -5.16
C TYR A 118 -25.53 -13.63 -5.55
N PHE A 119 -24.91 -14.80 -5.60
CA PHE A 119 -23.67 -14.97 -6.32
C PHE A 119 -23.88 -14.76 -7.82
N THR A 120 -22.81 -14.44 -8.51
CA THR A 120 -22.77 -14.16 -9.96
C THR A 120 -23.22 -15.35 -10.82
N ASP A 121 -23.29 -16.56 -10.28
CA ASP A 121 -23.87 -17.74 -10.93
C ASP A 121 -25.37 -17.94 -10.67
N GLY A 122 -25.98 -17.06 -9.88
CA GLY A 122 -27.39 -17.08 -9.50
C GLY A 122 -27.72 -17.85 -8.22
N THR A 123 -26.74 -18.47 -7.55
CA THR A 123 -26.98 -19.11 -6.25
C THR A 123 -27.21 -18.05 -5.15
N PRO A 124 -28.10 -18.30 -4.17
CA PRO A 124 -28.40 -17.31 -3.14
C PRO A 124 -27.28 -17.18 -2.12
N PHE A 125 -26.91 -15.95 -1.76
CA PHE A 125 -26.08 -15.67 -0.60
C PHE A 125 -26.90 -15.81 0.69
N ASN A 126 -26.34 -16.51 1.68
CA ASN A 126 -27.00 -16.79 2.96
C ASN A 126 -25.97 -17.17 4.05
N ALA A 127 -26.45 -17.49 5.26
CA ALA A 127 -25.63 -17.87 6.39
C ALA A 127 -24.73 -19.09 6.15
N THR A 128 -25.09 -19.99 5.22
CA THR A 128 -24.23 -21.12 4.83
C THR A 128 -22.97 -20.65 4.11
N ALA A 129 -23.03 -19.59 3.30
CA ALA A 129 -21.85 -19.03 2.65
C ALA A 129 -20.87 -18.41 3.67
N VAL A 130 -21.41 -17.68 4.64
CA VAL A 130 -20.63 -17.10 5.75
C VAL A 130 -19.98 -18.21 6.58
N TRP A 131 -20.78 -19.19 7.02
CA TRP A 131 -20.28 -20.35 7.76
C TRP A 131 -19.18 -21.09 7.00
N TYR A 132 -19.38 -21.36 5.71
CA TYR A 132 -18.43 -22.12 4.90
C TYR A 132 -17.09 -21.39 4.78
N THR A 133 -17.13 -20.07 4.55
CA THR A 133 -15.93 -19.23 4.43
C THR A 133 -15.04 -19.35 5.67
N PHE A 134 -15.61 -19.14 6.87
CA PHE A 134 -14.86 -19.27 8.13
C PHE A 134 -14.50 -20.72 8.46
N ALA A 135 -15.36 -21.69 8.13
CA ALA A 135 -15.08 -23.11 8.35
C ALA A 135 -13.91 -23.60 7.47
N LEU A 136 -13.75 -23.02 6.27
CA LEU A 136 -12.63 -23.28 5.38
C LEU A 136 -11.32 -22.79 6.01
N GLU A 137 -11.29 -21.58 6.59
CA GLU A 137 -10.11 -21.07 7.30
C GLU A 137 -9.73 -21.95 8.50
N GLN A 138 -10.71 -22.38 9.28
CA GLN A 138 -10.50 -23.30 10.41
C GLN A 138 -9.93 -24.65 9.97
N ALA A 139 -10.41 -25.20 8.85
CA ALA A 139 -9.94 -26.47 8.32
C ALA A 139 -8.57 -26.37 7.62
N TYR A 140 -8.20 -25.18 7.16
CA TYR A 140 -6.94 -24.87 6.49
C TYR A 140 -6.30 -23.62 7.11
N PRO A 141 -5.61 -23.75 8.27
CA PRO A 141 -5.12 -22.60 9.02
C PRO A 141 -4.14 -21.68 8.28
N GLN A 142 -3.59 -22.14 7.15
CA GLN A 142 -2.77 -21.30 6.26
C GLN A 142 -3.56 -20.22 5.51
N LEU A 143 -4.89 -20.28 5.48
CA LEU A 143 -5.71 -19.35 4.69
C LEU A 143 -5.86 -17.98 5.34
N GLY A 144 -5.98 -17.86 6.66
CA GLY A 144 -6.41 -16.56 7.17
C GLY A 144 -6.62 -16.45 8.67
N TYR A 145 -6.88 -15.20 9.04
CA TYR A 145 -6.67 -14.59 10.35
C TYR A 145 -7.56 -15.15 11.47
N THR A 146 -8.74 -15.67 11.15
CA THR A 146 -9.67 -16.19 12.17
C THR A 146 -9.50 -17.68 12.47
N ALA A 147 -8.59 -18.38 11.76
CA ALA A 147 -8.46 -19.84 11.78
C ALA A 147 -8.18 -20.45 13.17
N ASN A 148 -7.69 -19.66 14.13
CA ASN A 148 -7.44 -20.10 15.51
C ASN A 148 -8.29 -19.35 16.55
N ASP A 149 -9.24 -18.53 16.10
CA ASP A 149 -10.00 -17.62 16.95
C ASP A 149 -11.43 -18.08 17.20
N ILE A 150 -12.02 -18.82 16.25
CA ILE A 150 -13.42 -19.25 16.32
C ILE A 150 -13.52 -20.56 17.11
N ALA A 151 -14.29 -20.54 18.20
CA ALA A 151 -14.60 -21.71 19.01
C ALA A 151 -15.82 -22.48 18.49
N ASN A 152 -16.83 -21.80 17.96
CA ASN A 152 -18.01 -22.43 17.36
C ASN A 152 -18.73 -21.47 16.41
N MET A 153 -19.48 -22.02 15.45
CA MET A 153 -20.41 -21.26 14.61
C MET A 153 -21.76 -21.95 14.56
N THR A 154 -22.83 -21.17 14.68
CA THR A 154 -24.20 -21.67 14.65
C THR A 154 -25.03 -20.88 13.63
N ILE A 155 -25.49 -21.55 12.59
CA ILE A 155 -26.51 -20.99 11.69
C ILE A 155 -27.84 -21.00 12.44
N ILE A 156 -28.35 -19.82 12.79
CA ILE A 156 -29.63 -19.67 13.51
C ILE A 156 -30.78 -19.85 12.52
N ASN A 157 -30.67 -19.22 11.35
CA ASN A 157 -31.58 -19.36 10.21
C ASN A 157 -30.83 -18.94 8.92
N PRO A 158 -31.44 -19.00 7.72
CA PRO A 158 -30.74 -18.66 6.48
C PRO A 158 -30.12 -17.26 6.43
N TYR A 159 -30.54 -16.29 7.25
CA TYR A 159 -30.02 -14.92 7.24
C TYR A 159 -29.47 -14.48 8.60
N GLU A 160 -29.16 -15.43 9.47
CA GLU A 160 -28.64 -15.15 10.80
C GLU A 160 -27.65 -16.22 11.25
N ILE A 161 -26.47 -15.80 11.68
CA ILE A 161 -25.39 -16.67 12.14
C ILE A 161 -24.72 -16.10 13.38
N GLU A 162 -24.43 -16.96 14.35
CA GLU A 162 -23.59 -16.63 15.51
C GLU A 162 -22.20 -17.25 15.34
N ILE A 163 -21.16 -16.44 15.56
CA ILE A 163 -19.76 -16.86 15.62
C ILE A 163 -19.27 -16.64 17.05
N VAL A 164 -18.89 -17.71 17.74
CA VAL A 164 -18.37 -17.69 19.11
C VAL A 164 -16.85 -17.84 19.07
N PHE A 165 -16.14 -17.02 19.84
CA PHE A 165 -14.68 -17.00 19.85
C PHE A 165 -14.07 -17.67 21.07
N TYR A 166 -12.80 -18.04 20.97
CA TYR A 166 -12.02 -18.49 22.11
C TYR A 166 -11.70 -17.34 23.08
N PRO A 167 -11.45 -17.63 24.38
CA PRO A 167 -11.27 -16.60 25.41
C PRO A 167 -10.04 -15.70 25.24
N TRP A 168 -9.08 -16.07 24.39
CA TRP A 168 -7.90 -15.26 24.09
C TRP A 168 -8.15 -14.21 23.00
N VAL A 169 -9.28 -14.30 22.31
CA VAL A 169 -9.66 -13.38 21.23
C VAL A 169 -10.18 -12.09 21.83
N THR A 170 -9.93 -10.96 21.17
CA THR A 170 -10.40 -9.64 21.60
C THR A 170 -11.55 -9.16 20.72
N ARG A 171 -12.34 -8.20 21.20
CA ARG A 171 -13.50 -7.68 20.44
C ARG A 171 -13.12 -6.99 19.12
N PHE A 172 -11.85 -6.66 18.90
CA PHE A 172 -11.37 -6.10 17.64
C PHE A 172 -11.38 -7.09 16.49
N ILE A 173 -11.52 -8.39 16.78
CA ILE A 173 -11.81 -9.42 15.77
C ILE A 173 -13.03 -9.06 14.91
N ILE A 174 -13.91 -8.16 15.39
CA ILE A 174 -15.00 -7.64 14.60
C ILE A 174 -14.54 -7.02 13.28
N TYR A 175 -13.43 -6.28 13.23
CA TYR A 175 -12.97 -5.67 11.98
C TYR A 175 -12.51 -6.74 10.99
N THR A 176 -11.79 -7.75 11.45
CA THR A 176 -11.42 -8.92 10.64
C THR A 176 -12.64 -9.70 10.15
N VAL A 177 -13.61 -9.95 11.02
CA VAL A 177 -14.85 -10.67 10.67
C VAL A 177 -15.66 -9.86 9.66
N LEU A 178 -15.82 -8.56 9.87
CA LEU A 178 -16.61 -7.71 8.99
C LEU A 178 -15.98 -7.57 7.61
N GLU A 179 -14.66 -7.46 7.50
CA GLU A 179 -13.99 -7.35 6.20
C GLU A 179 -13.84 -8.68 5.45
N GLN A 180 -14.26 -9.80 6.05
CA GLN A 180 -14.11 -11.12 5.44
C GLN A 180 -14.82 -11.20 4.08
N TRP A 181 -14.05 -11.49 3.03
CA TRP A 181 -14.59 -11.85 1.72
C TRP A 181 -15.34 -13.17 1.77
N ILE A 182 -16.60 -13.15 1.32
CA ILE A 182 -17.42 -14.35 1.29
C ILE A 182 -17.31 -15.06 -0.06
N VAL A 183 -17.05 -16.38 0.00
CA VAL A 183 -16.98 -17.24 -1.19
C VAL A 183 -18.23 -18.10 -1.35
N ASP A 184 -18.52 -18.50 -2.59
CA ASP A 184 -19.60 -19.44 -2.89
C ASP A 184 -19.25 -20.87 -2.44
N PRO A 185 -20.03 -21.49 -1.53
CA PRO A 185 -19.85 -22.87 -1.13
C PRO A 185 -20.00 -23.87 -2.29
N ALA A 186 -20.81 -23.57 -3.31
CA ALA A 186 -21.03 -24.48 -4.43
C ALA A 186 -19.82 -24.55 -5.36
N GLN A 187 -19.06 -23.46 -5.52
CA GLN A 187 -17.78 -23.44 -6.21
C GLN A 187 -16.68 -24.10 -5.36
N TRP A 188 -16.43 -23.58 -4.16
CA TRP A 188 -15.27 -23.95 -3.36
C TRP A 188 -15.45 -25.33 -2.71
N GLY A 189 -16.65 -25.66 -2.26
CA GLY A 189 -16.97 -26.93 -1.61
C GLY A 189 -16.81 -28.16 -2.51
N LYS A 190 -16.83 -27.98 -3.84
CA LYS A 190 -16.49 -29.06 -4.80
C LYS A 190 -15.05 -29.52 -4.68
N LEU A 191 -14.13 -28.58 -4.42
CA LEU A 191 -12.70 -28.84 -4.33
C LEU A 191 -12.24 -29.04 -2.87
N PHE A 192 -12.83 -28.27 -1.96
CA PHE A 192 -12.48 -28.19 -0.54
C PHE A 192 -13.71 -28.46 0.35
N PRO A 193 -14.25 -29.69 0.33
CA PRO A 193 -15.36 -30.05 1.20
C PRO A 193 -14.95 -30.05 2.68
N ILE A 194 -15.77 -29.42 3.52
CA ILE A 194 -15.55 -29.26 4.97
C ILE A 194 -16.65 -29.98 5.75
N GLN A 195 -16.27 -30.59 6.88
CA GLN A 195 -17.19 -31.15 7.85
C GLN A 195 -16.94 -30.54 9.23
N GLN A 196 -18.01 -30.12 9.92
CA GLN A 196 -17.96 -29.83 11.36
C GLN A 196 -18.21 -31.11 12.16
N LEU A 197 -17.36 -31.35 13.16
CA LEU A 197 -17.47 -32.45 14.09
C LEU A 197 -18.30 -32.05 15.33
N PRO A 198 -18.86 -33.00 16.11
CA PRO A 198 -19.68 -32.70 17.28
C PRO A 198 -18.98 -31.87 18.37
N ASN A 199 -17.64 -31.87 18.40
CA ASN A 199 -16.84 -31.09 19.33
C ASN A 199 -16.59 -29.64 18.85
N GLY A 200 -17.22 -29.20 17.76
CA GLY A 200 -17.08 -27.86 17.18
C GLY A 200 -15.90 -27.70 16.23
N THR A 201 -15.02 -28.70 16.09
CA THR A 201 -13.87 -28.62 15.16
C THR A 201 -14.28 -28.81 13.70
N TYR A 202 -13.57 -28.15 12.79
CA TYR A 202 -13.81 -28.22 11.34
C TYR A 202 -12.68 -28.99 10.67
N ILE A 203 -13.02 -29.97 9.84
CA ILE A 203 -12.03 -30.81 9.16
C ILE A 203 -12.17 -30.72 7.65
N ALA A 204 -11.02 -30.63 6.97
CA ALA A 204 -10.90 -30.81 5.54
C ALA A 204 -11.13 -32.28 5.17
N LEU A 205 -12.15 -32.54 4.34
CA LEU A 205 -12.41 -33.88 3.82
C LEU A 205 -11.47 -34.22 2.64
N ASN A 206 -11.01 -33.21 1.89
CA ASN A 206 -9.96 -33.36 0.88
C ASN A 206 -8.63 -32.77 1.38
N LYS A 207 -7.75 -33.62 1.91
CA LYS A 207 -6.43 -33.21 2.42
C LYS A 207 -5.36 -33.05 1.33
N THR A 208 -5.66 -33.41 0.09
CA THR A 208 -4.70 -33.33 -1.03
C THR A 208 -4.76 -32.00 -1.76
N GLY A 209 -5.89 -31.29 -1.69
CA GLY A 209 -6.02 -29.92 -2.19
C GLY A 209 -5.60 -28.90 -1.15
N ASN A 210 -4.91 -27.85 -1.58
CA ASN A 210 -4.60 -26.69 -0.75
C ASN A 210 -5.33 -25.45 -1.30
N PRO A 211 -6.36 -24.94 -0.60
CA PRO A 211 -7.12 -23.77 -1.07
C PRO A 211 -6.26 -22.52 -1.18
N PHE A 212 -5.15 -22.40 -0.43
CA PHE A 212 -4.24 -21.26 -0.53
C PHE A 212 -3.52 -21.21 -1.88
N THR A 213 -3.24 -22.36 -2.49
CA THR A 213 -2.53 -22.44 -3.79
C THR A 213 -3.47 -22.62 -4.98
N TYR A 214 -4.78 -22.62 -4.76
CA TYR A 214 -5.76 -22.78 -5.84
C TYR A 214 -5.95 -21.45 -6.58
N PRO A 215 -5.63 -21.34 -7.87
CA PRO A 215 -5.62 -20.04 -8.56
C PRO A 215 -7.02 -19.46 -8.83
N ASN A 216 -8.08 -20.27 -8.87
CA ASN A 216 -9.43 -19.78 -9.12
C ASN A 216 -9.61 -18.87 -10.38
N PRO A 217 -9.30 -19.35 -11.59
CA PRO A 217 -9.36 -18.53 -12.82
C PRO A 217 -10.79 -18.15 -13.27
N ASN A 218 -11.82 -18.67 -12.61
CA ASN A 218 -13.23 -18.37 -12.92
C ASN A 218 -13.94 -17.97 -11.61
N PRO A 219 -13.62 -16.79 -11.04
CA PRO A 219 -14.09 -16.45 -9.71
C PRO A 219 -15.61 -16.20 -9.68
N ILE A 220 -16.29 -16.79 -8.70
CA ILE A 220 -17.71 -16.54 -8.40
C ILE A 220 -17.77 -15.83 -7.05
N GLY A 221 -18.33 -14.61 -7.06
CA GLY A 221 -18.59 -13.82 -5.86
C GLY A 221 -19.95 -13.10 -5.94
N THR A 222 -20.25 -12.24 -4.97
CA THR A 222 -21.51 -11.47 -4.87
C THR A 222 -21.40 -10.05 -5.44
N GLY A 223 -20.19 -9.63 -5.79
CA GLY A 223 -19.84 -8.24 -6.07
C GLY A 223 -20.43 -7.61 -7.33
N PRO A 224 -20.22 -6.29 -7.49
CA PRO A 224 -20.75 -5.53 -8.61
C PRO A 224 -20.08 -5.87 -9.95
N TYR A 225 -18.96 -6.58 -9.97
CA TYR A 225 -18.26 -6.94 -11.19
C TYR A 225 -17.92 -8.43 -11.26
N MET A 226 -17.78 -8.92 -12.48
CA MET A 226 -17.37 -10.27 -12.82
C MET A 226 -16.10 -10.23 -13.65
N LEU A 227 -15.27 -11.27 -13.57
CA LEU A 227 -14.16 -11.43 -14.51
C LEU A 227 -14.73 -11.64 -15.92
N TYR A 228 -14.38 -10.75 -16.84
CA TYR A 228 -14.75 -10.86 -18.26
C TYR A 228 -13.68 -11.58 -19.07
N SER A 229 -12.42 -11.14 -18.91
CA SER A 229 -11.29 -11.75 -19.60
C SER A 229 -9.99 -11.50 -18.85
N PHE A 230 -9.05 -12.43 -18.98
CA PHE A 230 -7.71 -12.33 -18.44
C PHE A 230 -6.66 -12.53 -19.54
N SER A 231 -5.61 -11.70 -19.49
CA SER A 231 -4.31 -11.97 -20.08
C SER A 231 -3.21 -11.42 -19.16
N PRO A 232 -1.95 -11.88 -19.28
CA PRO A 232 -0.86 -11.28 -18.52
C PRO A 232 -0.66 -9.78 -18.78
N GLN A 233 -1.24 -9.23 -19.86
CA GLN A 233 -1.15 -7.82 -20.22
C GLN A 233 -2.36 -7.00 -19.76
N GLN A 234 -3.48 -7.65 -19.42
CA GLN A 234 -4.72 -6.95 -19.07
C GLN A 234 -5.70 -7.85 -18.31
N ILE A 235 -6.28 -7.33 -17.21
CA ILE A 235 -7.49 -7.86 -16.58
C ILE A 235 -8.67 -6.99 -17.03
N VAL A 236 -9.79 -7.61 -17.40
CA VAL A 236 -11.04 -6.92 -17.72
C VAL A 236 -12.13 -7.43 -16.81
N LEU A 237 -12.74 -6.52 -16.05
CA LEU A 237 -13.94 -6.80 -15.28
C LEU A 237 -15.16 -6.18 -15.97
N VAL A 238 -16.31 -6.83 -15.86
CA VAL A 238 -17.59 -6.36 -16.43
C VAL A 238 -18.64 -6.25 -15.33
N ALA A 239 -19.50 -5.24 -15.42
CA ALA A 239 -20.63 -5.05 -14.51
C ALA A 239 -21.47 -6.33 -14.38
N ASN A 240 -21.84 -6.67 -13.14
CA ASN A 240 -22.77 -7.73 -12.79
C ASN A 240 -24.21 -7.22 -13.04
N PRO A 241 -24.92 -7.73 -14.08
CA PRO A 241 -26.27 -7.27 -14.41
C PRO A 241 -27.32 -7.66 -13.37
N HIS A 242 -26.96 -8.52 -12.42
CA HIS A 242 -27.82 -9.01 -11.35
C HIS A 242 -27.31 -8.55 -9.97
N TYR A 243 -26.49 -7.50 -9.92
CA TYR A 243 -26.01 -6.95 -8.66
C TYR A 243 -27.18 -6.52 -7.77
N TRP A 244 -27.05 -6.77 -6.47
CA TRP A 244 -28.14 -6.63 -5.52
C TRP A 244 -28.53 -5.19 -5.24
N MET A 245 -27.64 -4.22 -5.53
CA MET A 245 -27.95 -2.80 -5.49
C MET A 245 -28.59 -2.34 -6.81
N PRO A 246 -29.87 -1.93 -6.81
CA PRO A 246 -30.53 -1.50 -8.03
C PRO A 246 -29.84 -0.30 -8.67
N GLY A 247 -29.57 -0.40 -9.98
CA GLY A 247 -28.94 0.67 -10.76
C GLY A 247 -27.41 0.70 -10.71
N GLU A 248 -26.80 -0.23 -9.97
CA GLU A 248 -25.34 -0.35 -9.86
C GLU A 248 -24.81 -1.65 -10.51
N PRO A 249 -23.52 -1.69 -10.89
CA PRO A 249 -22.63 -0.53 -11.01
C PRO A 249 -22.93 0.29 -12.28
N ARG A 250 -22.58 1.59 -12.26
CA ARG A 250 -22.82 2.51 -13.39
C ARG A 250 -21.75 2.49 -14.48
N ILE A 251 -20.52 2.07 -14.14
CA ILE A 251 -19.43 1.87 -15.09
C ILE A 251 -19.50 0.42 -15.58
N LYS A 252 -19.47 0.23 -16.90
CA LYS A 252 -19.71 -1.08 -17.52
C LYS A 252 -18.49 -1.99 -17.50
N TYR A 253 -17.30 -1.43 -17.76
CA TYR A 253 -16.04 -2.18 -17.81
C TYR A 253 -14.94 -1.51 -17.01
N LEU A 254 -14.19 -2.30 -16.26
CA LEU A 254 -12.96 -1.87 -15.59
C LEU A 254 -11.78 -2.57 -16.28
N LEU A 255 -10.83 -1.78 -16.78
CA LEU A 255 -9.67 -2.26 -17.52
C LEU A 255 -8.41 -2.04 -16.67
N TYR A 256 -7.66 -3.11 -16.40
CA TYR A 256 -6.40 -3.06 -15.68
C TYR A 256 -5.25 -3.48 -16.60
N PRO A 257 -4.68 -2.55 -17.39
CA PRO A 257 -3.49 -2.84 -18.18
C PRO A 257 -2.27 -3.10 -17.27
N ALA A 258 -1.42 -4.02 -17.67
CA ALA A 258 -0.14 -4.27 -17.05
C ALA A 258 0.90 -3.24 -17.51
N TYR A 259 1.52 -2.55 -16.56
CA TYR A 259 2.71 -1.71 -16.80
C TYR A 259 3.93 -2.31 -16.12
N ALA A 260 5.11 -2.06 -16.69
CA ALA A 260 6.36 -2.60 -16.15
C ALA A 260 6.97 -1.77 -15.01
N GLY A 261 6.37 -0.63 -14.67
CA GLY A 261 6.87 0.32 -13.68
C GLY A 261 6.42 1.76 -13.98
N ASN A 262 6.74 2.66 -13.06
CA ASN A 262 6.26 4.04 -13.04
C ASN A 262 6.51 4.77 -14.36
N VAL A 263 7.65 4.55 -15.05
CA VAL A 263 7.95 5.22 -16.32
C VAL A 263 6.88 4.99 -17.40
N GLN A 264 6.35 3.76 -17.50
CA GLN A 264 5.30 3.45 -18.48
C GLN A 264 3.93 3.96 -18.03
N GLU A 265 3.64 3.85 -16.72
CA GLU A 265 2.42 4.37 -16.09
C GLU A 265 2.32 5.88 -16.28
N SER A 266 3.38 6.61 -15.92
CA SER A 266 3.55 8.04 -16.14
C SER A 266 3.29 8.44 -17.59
N ALA A 267 3.88 7.74 -18.56
CA ALA A 267 3.67 8.04 -19.97
C ALA A 267 2.21 7.87 -20.37
N ALA A 268 1.55 6.80 -19.93
CA ALA A 268 0.15 6.54 -20.22
C ALA A 268 -0.80 7.54 -19.54
N LEU A 269 -0.55 7.87 -18.27
CA LEU A 269 -1.29 8.85 -17.48
C LEU A 269 -1.23 10.22 -18.14
N ASN A 270 -0.01 10.65 -18.46
CA ASN A 270 0.27 11.93 -19.10
C ASN A 270 -0.36 12.09 -20.49
N ASN A 271 -0.54 10.96 -21.20
CA ASN A 271 -1.19 10.90 -22.51
C ASN A 271 -2.72 10.75 -22.42
N GLY A 272 -3.32 10.74 -21.21
CA GLY A 272 -4.76 10.60 -21.01
C GLY A 272 -5.29 9.20 -21.28
N GLN A 273 -4.45 8.17 -21.17
CA GLN A 273 -4.84 6.77 -21.40
C GLN A 273 -5.35 6.09 -20.12
N ILE A 274 -5.09 6.68 -18.95
CA ILE A 274 -5.50 6.18 -17.65
C ILE A 274 -6.57 7.12 -17.08
N THR A 275 -7.66 6.55 -16.58
CA THR A 275 -8.76 7.30 -15.94
C THR A 275 -8.55 7.42 -14.44
N TRP A 276 -8.01 6.38 -13.81
CA TRP A 276 -7.75 6.31 -12.37
C TRP A 276 -6.41 5.65 -12.12
N ALA A 277 -5.49 6.35 -11.49
CA ALA A 277 -4.19 5.83 -11.12
C ALA A 277 -3.96 5.97 -9.62
N GLY A 278 -3.10 5.10 -9.12
CA GLY A 278 -2.36 5.33 -7.89
C GLY A 278 -0.90 5.07 -8.18
N ALA A 279 -0.33 5.94 -8.99
CA ALA A 279 1.02 5.81 -9.51
C ALA A 279 1.87 7.01 -9.09
N PHE A 280 3.12 6.75 -8.72
CA PHE A 280 4.08 7.82 -8.51
C PHE A 280 4.38 8.52 -9.86
N GLU A 281 4.03 9.82 -9.95
CA GLU A 281 4.29 10.68 -11.11
C GLU A 281 5.25 11.82 -10.73
N PRO A 282 6.53 11.78 -11.17
CA PRO A 282 7.44 12.90 -11.03
C PRO A 282 6.88 14.19 -11.62
N GLY A 283 6.76 15.25 -10.82
CA GLY A 283 6.29 16.55 -11.31
C GLY A 283 4.84 16.53 -11.77
N ILE A 284 3.95 15.85 -11.03
CA ILE A 284 2.54 15.65 -11.38
C ILE A 284 1.80 16.94 -11.77
N GLN A 285 2.11 18.07 -11.14
CA GLN A 285 1.50 19.34 -11.46
C GLN A 285 1.79 19.76 -12.91
N GLN A 286 3.05 19.65 -13.35
CA GLN A 286 3.47 20.05 -14.71
C GLN A 286 3.14 18.98 -15.74
N ASN A 287 3.33 17.71 -15.38
CA ASN A 287 3.25 16.61 -16.33
C ASN A 287 1.83 16.10 -16.55
N PHE A 288 0.97 16.16 -15.53
CA PHE A 288 -0.39 15.64 -15.60
C PHE A 288 -1.45 16.75 -15.54
N VAL A 289 -1.52 17.50 -14.43
CA VAL A 289 -2.59 18.49 -14.18
C VAL A 289 -2.54 19.63 -15.19
N ALA A 290 -1.38 20.25 -15.41
CA ALA A 290 -1.26 21.41 -16.31
C ALA A 290 -1.56 21.10 -17.78
N LYS A 291 -1.58 19.82 -18.18
CA LYS A 291 -1.96 19.42 -19.54
C LYS A 291 -3.47 19.50 -19.78
N ASP A 292 -4.28 19.32 -18.74
CA ASP A 292 -5.72 19.54 -18.78
C ASP A 292 -6.27 19.88 -17.38
N PRO A 293 -6.11 21.14 -16.93
CA PRO A 293 -6.46 21.54 -15.56
C PRO A 293 -7.97 21.54 -15.30
N ALA A 294 -8.80 21.38 -16.34
CA ALA A 294 -10.25 21.26 -16.21
C ALA A 294 -10.69 19.83 -15.89
N HIS A 295 -9.83 18.83 -16.14
CA HIS A 295 -10.22 17.42 -16.01
C HIS A 295 -9.24 16.52 -15.26
N ARG A 296 -7.99 16.92 -15.09
CA ARG A 296 -6.95 16.09 -14.48
C ARG A 296 -6.61 16.58 -13.08
N TYR A 297 -6.75 15.69 -12.11
CA TYR A 297 -6.63 16.00 -10.70
C TYR A 297 -5.89 14.90 -9.94
N TYR A 298 -5.31 15.26 -8.82
CA TYR A 298 -4.73 14.31 -7.89
C TYR A 298 -4.99 14.78 -6.45
N TYR A 299 -4.93 13.85 -5.52
CA TYR A 299 -4.92 14.17 -4.10
C TYR A 299 -4.14 13.13 -3.31
N PHE A 300 -2.93 13.50 -2.91
CA PHE A 300 -2.02 12.63 -2.15
C PHE A 300 -2.22 12.87 -0.66
N ALA A 301 -3.24 12.21 -0.11
CA ALA A 301 -3.45 12.23 1.33
C ALA A 301 -2.25 11.61 2.06
N PRO A 302 -1.85 12.17 3.22
CA PRO A 302 -0.79 11.57 4.03
C PRO A 302 -1.24 10.21 4.56
N GLY A 303 -0.36 9.22 4.43
CA GLY A 303 -0.59 7.85 4.86
C GLY A 303 0.22 7.47 6.09
N TYR A 304 0.59 6.19 6.12
CA TYR A 304 1.45 5.57 7.13
C TYR A 304 2.94 5.77 6.79
N PRO A 305 3.87 5.60 7.75
CA PRO A 305 5.28 5.65 7.44
C PRO A 305 5.68 4.50 6.51
N GLN A 306 6.40 4.82 5.44
CA GLN A 306 7.19 3.86 4.66
C GLN A 306 8.36 3.38 5.51
N MET A 307 8.57 2.07 5.56
CA MET A 307 9.44 1.43 6.52
C MET A 307 10.67 0.82 5.85
N ILE A 308 11.83 0.97 6.47
CA ILE A 308 12.97 0.07 6.23
C ILE A 308 12.95 -1.04 7.27
N LEU A 309 12.95 -2.30 6.82
CA LEU A 309 13.06 -3.47 7.68
C LEU A 309 14.50 -3.92 7.73
N PHE A 310 14.96 -4.26 8.91
CA PHE A 310 16.24 -4.94 9.11
C PHE A 310 15.97 -6.42 9.32
N ASN A 311 16.76 -7.31 8.71
CA ASN A 311 16.70 -8.72 9.09
C ASN A 311 17.43 -8.94 10.43
N ASN A 312 16.67 -8.97 11.52
CA ASN A 312 17.16 -9.04 12.89
C ASN A 312 17.82 -10.40 13.24
N MET A 313 17.72 -11.40 12.35
CA MET A 313 18.43 -12.68 12.47
C MET A 313 19.74 -12.74 11.68
N ARG A 314 20.04 -11.72 10.85
CA ARG A 314 21.19 -11.71 9.96
C ARG A 314 22.29 -10.79 10.48
N TRP A 315 23.44 -11.34 10.86
CA TRP A 315 24.58 -10.55 11.31
C TRP A 315 25.14 -9.65 10.17
N PRO A 316 25.55 -8.39 10.45
CA PRO A 316 25.55 -7.72 11.75
C PRO A 316 24.25 -7.00 12.13
N LEU A 317 23.19 -7.06 11.31
CA LEU A 317 21.88 -6.48 11.63
C LEU A 317 21.18 -7.14 12.81
N THR A 318 21.77 -8.15 13.46
CA THR A 318 21.36 -8.64 14.78
C THR A 318 21.62 -7.61 15.90
N ASP A 319 22.58 -6.69 15.72
CA ASP A 319 22.92 -5.66 16.71
C ASP A 319 21.99 -4.42 16.58
N PRO A 320 21.18 -4.10 17.62
CA PRO A 320 20.32 -2.92 17.59
C PRO A 320 21.09 -1.59 17.47
N VAL A 321 22.32 -1.50 17.98
CA VAL A 321 23.12 -0.27 17.90
C VAL A 321 23.47 0.04 16.45
N LEU A 322 23.80 -1.00 15.66
CA LEU A 322 24.06 -0.84 14.24
C LEU A 322 22.80 -0.38 13.50
N ARG A 323 21.62 -0.93 13.83
CA ARG A 323 20.34 -0.52 13.23
C ARG A 323 19.99 0.94 13.56
N GLN A 324 20.18 1.35 14.81
CA GLN A 324 20.01 2.73 15.25
C GLN A 324 20.96 3.69 14.52
N ALA A 325 22.23 3.32 14.37
CA ALA A 325 23.21 4.13 13.67
C ALA A 325 22.93 4.24 12.16
N ILE A 326 22.52 3.14 11.52
CA ILE A 326 22.05 3.13 10.13
C ILE A 326 20.89 4.12 9.97
N TYR A 327 19.86 4.00 10.82
CA TYR A 327 18.71 4.89 10.76
C TYR A 327 19.09 6.37 10.97
N MET A 328 19.87 6.66 12.01
CA MET A 328 20.26 8.04 12.32
C MET A 328 21.11 8.69 11.21
N ALA A 329 21.85 7.91 10.41
CA ALA A 329 22.66 8.43 9.31
C ALA A 329 21.83 8.85 8.07
N ILE A 330 20.60 8.35 7.91
CA ILE A 330 19.77 8.61 6.71
C ILE A 330 19.31 10.07 6.66
N ASN A 331 19.55 10.74 5.53
CA ASN A 331 19.04 12.07 5.23
C ASN A 331 17.64 12.00 4.60
N ARG A 332 16.61 12.05 5.46
CA ARG A 332 15.19 11.99 5.06
C ARG A 332 14.74 13.21 4.26
N THR A 333 15.42 14.34 4.39
CA THR A 333 15.12 15.53 3.57
C THR A 333 15.52 15.30 2.12
N SER A 334 16.63 14.60 1.89
CA SER A 334 17.03 14.18 0.54
C SER A 334 16.03 13.17 -0.02
N LEU A 335 15.55 12.21 0.77
CA LEU A 335 14.50 11.27 0.34
C LEU A 335 13.25 12.04 -0.09
N TYR A 336 12.71 12.88 0.79
CA TYR A 336 11.52 13.69 0.54
C TYR A 336 11.60 14.52 -0.77
N TYR A 337 12.70 15.24 -1.00
CA TYR A 337 12.77 16.15 -2.15
C TYR A 337 13.32 15.51 -3.42
N LEU A 338 14.24 14.54 -3.32
CA LEU A 338 14.94 13.97 -4.47
C LEU A 338 14.41 12.60 -4.88
N GLY A 339 13.98 11.77 -3.93
CA GLY A 339 13.32 10.51 -4.21
C GLY A 339 11.83 10.70 -4.46
N GLU A 340 11.18 11.45 -3.56
CA GLU A 340 9.72 11.52 -3.45
C GLU A 340 9.10 12.80 -4.04
N TYR A 341 9.91 13.67 -4.67
CA TYR A 341 9.46 14.88 -5.38
C TYR A 341 8.62 15.87 -4.54
N GLY A 342 8.76 15.82 -3.23
CA GLY A 342 7.97 16.65 -2.32
C GLY A 342 6.59 16.09 -2.00
N TYR A 343 6.30 14.82 -2.31
CA TYR A 343 5.01 14.19 -2.05
C TYR A 343 4.94 13.44 -0.72
N GLU A 344 6.05 12.87 -0.26
CA GLU A 344 6.13 12.06 0.97
C GLU A 344 7.02 12.72 2.04
N PRO A 345 6.46 13.49 2.98
CA PRO A 345 7.24 14.18 3.99
C PRO A 345 8.14 13.25 4.80
N ALA A 346 9.31 13.75 5.20
CA ALA A 346 10.21 13.02 6.10
C ALA A 346 9.50 12.61 7.40
N THR A 347 9.72 11.37 7.87
CA THR A 347 9.18 10.94 9.16
C THR A 347 9.79 11.74 10.31
N LEU A 348 8.96 12.04 11.31
CA LEU A 348 9.41 12.72 12.53
C LEU A 348 10.05 11.76 13.54
N THR A 349 9.76 10.46 13.43
CA THR A 349 10.22 9.42 14.36
C THR A 349 10.50 8.12 13.61
N PRO A 350 11.33 7.19 14.16
CA PRO A 350 11.49 5.84 13.59
C PRO A 350 10.27 4.93 13.80
N LEU A 351 9.26 5.37 14.54
CA LEU A 351 8.14 4.54 14.96
C LEU A 351 7.27 4.15 13.76
N PRO A 352 6.52 3.03 13.82
CA PRO A 352 5.60 2.65 12.77
C PRO A 352 4.32 3.50 12.77
N LEU A 353 4.23 4.53 13.62
CA LEU A 353 3.03 5.35 13.78
C LEU A 353 2.95 6.44 12.69
N PRO A 354 1.76 6.68 12.12
CA PRO A 354 1.54 7.85 11.29
C PRO A 354 1.61 9.13 12.16
N GLU A 355 1.88 10.27 11.53
CA GLU A 355 2.11 11.55 12.24
C GLU A 355 0.94 11.92 13.17
N GLN A 356 -0.29 11.76 12.70
CA GLN A 356 -1.50 12.06 13.45
C GLN A 356 -1.68 11.22 14.73
N MET A 357 -0.98 10.08 14.84
CA MET A 357 -1.03 9.20 16.02
C MET A 357 0.12 9.45 17.00
N LEU A 358 1.07 10.35 16.70
CA LEU A 358 2.18 10.65 17.62
C LEU A 358 1.74 11.37 18.90
N ASN A 359 0.56 12.00 18.89
CA ASN A 359 -0.02 12.69 20.05
C ASN A 359 -0.31 11.76 21.25
N VAL A 360 -0.35 10.44 21.04
CA VAL A 360 -0.49 9.43 22.10
C VAL A 360 0.77 9.31 22.97
N LEU A 361 1.92 9.75 22.45
CA LEU A 361 3.20 9.65 23.12
C LEU A 361 3.36 10.77 24.13
N ASN A 362 3.89 10.43 25.30
CA ASN A 362 4.30 11.40 26.29
C ASN A 362 5.51 12.18 25.75
N SER A 363 5.63 13.46 26.14
CA SER A 363 6.63 14.38 25.57
C SER A 363 8.07 13.86 25.65
N SER A 364 8.45 13.12 26.71
CA SER A 364 9.79 12.54 26.84
C SER A 364 10.06 11.42 25.84
N VAL A 365 9.05 10.60 25.52
CA VAL A 365 9.18 9.50 24.55
C VAL A 365 9.22 10.07 23.14
N LEU A 366 8.36 11.05 22.85
CA LEU A 366 8.37 11.76 21.57
C LEU A 366 9.72 12.43 21.30
N GLN A 367 10.26 13.21 22.25
CA GLN A 367 11.57 13.85 22.11
C GLN A 367 12.71 12.83 21.89
N MET A 368 12.65 11.69 22.58
CA MET A 368 13.62 10.61 22.37
C MET A 368 13.52 10.07 20.94
N ALA A 369 12.31 9.84 20.44
CA ALA A 369 12.06 9.34 19.10
C ALA A 369 12.51 10.33 18.01
N GLU A 370 12.18 11.61 18.16
CA GLU A 370 12.60 12.70 17.27
C GLU A 370 14.13 12.84 17.22
N SER A 371 14.81 12.69 18.35
CA SER A 371 16.28 12.80 18.40
C SER A 371 17.00 11.74 17.56
N MET A 372 16.36 10.60 17.30
CA MET A 372 16.89 9.53 16.44
C MET A 372 16.60 9.76 14.95
N ALA A 373 15.69 10.67 14.60
CA ALA A 373 15.23 10.94 13.24
C ALA A 373 15.60 12.35 12.75
N PRO A 374 16.86 12.80 12.84
CA PRO A 374 17.24 14.12 12.36
C PRO A 374 16.90 14.24 10.86
N PRO A 375 16.22 15.31 10.40
CA PRO A 375 15.75 15.42 9.02
C PRO A 375 16.86 15.33 7.97
N GLN A 376 18.06 15.83 8.29
CA GLN A 376 19.23 15.82 7.39
C GLN A 376 20.14 14.60 7.58
N GLY A 377 19.76 13.65 8.45
CA GLY A 377 20.66 12.64 8.95
C GLY A 377 21.71 13.20 9.92
N ASN A 378 22.34 12.33 10.68
CA ASN A 378 23.43 12.66 11.60
C ASN A 378 24.52 11.57 11.56
N PRO A 379 25.31 11.51 10.48
CA PRO A 379 26.37 10.51 10.32
C PRO A 379 27.44 10.63 11.41
N THR A 380 27.73 11.84 11.90
CA THR A 380 28.65 12.05 13.01
C THR A 380 28.13 11.45 14.31
N GLY A 381 26.86 11.71 14.65
CA GLY A 381 26.20 11.10 15.80
C GLY A 381 26.11 9.58 15.68
N ALA A 382 25.88 9.06 14.46
CA ALA A 382 25.89 7.62 14.19
C ALA A 382 27.26 6.99 14.43
N LEU A 383 28.35 7.62 13.97
CA LEU A 383 29.71 7.17 14.28
C LEU A 383 30.01 7.23 15.78
N GLN A 384 29.61 8.30 16.48
CA GLN A 384 29.80 8.40 17.93
C GLN A 384 29.03 7.31 18.70
N LEU A 385 27.80 7.01 18.27
CA LEU A 385 26.99 5.92 18.82
C LEU A 385 27.70 4.57 18.62
N LEU A 386 28.15 4.30 17.39
CA LEU A 386 28.89 3.09 17.03
C LEU A 386 30.20 2.96 17.84
N GLU A 387 31.00 4.02 17.92
CA GLU A 387 32.26 4.05 18.68
C GLU A 387 32.05 3.79 20.17
N SER A 388 31.00 4.37 20.76
CA SER A 388 30.67 4.14 22.18
C SER A 388 30.31 2.69 22.50
N HIS A 389 29.95 1.89 21.47
CA HIS A 389 29.65 0.47 21.56
C HIS A 389 30.74 -0.43 20.97
N GLY A 390 31.94 0.12 20.71
CA GLY A 390 33.13 -0.64 20.35
C GLY A 390 33.33 -0.88 18.84
N TYR A 391 32.48 -0.32 17.99
CA TYR A 391 32.74 -0.28 16.55
C TYR A 391 33.88 0.70 16.24
N LYS A 392 34.58 0.48 15.13
CA LYS A 392 35.68 1.34 14.69
C LYS A 392 35.63 1.55 13.18
N LEU A 393 35.77 2.78 12.72
CA LEU A 393 35.97 3.08 11.31
C LEU A 393 37.46 2.94 10.98
N VAL A 394 37.82 1.97 10.13
CA VAL A 394 39.21 1.72 9.71
C VAL A 394 39.28 1.76 8.19
N ASN A 395 40.06 2.70 7.63
CA ASN A 395 40.20 2.88 6.18
C ASN A 395 38.86 3.01 5.42
N GLY A 396 37.88 3.68 6.03
CA GLY A 396 36.55 3.86 5.45
C GLY A 396 35.63 2.62 5.55
N GLN A 397 36.06 1.55 6.21
CA GLN A 397 35.24 0.37 6.49
C GLN A 397 34.92 0.28 7.99
N LEU A 398 33.66 0.04 8.31
CA LEU A 398 33.23 -0.16 9.69
C LEU A 398 33.65 -1.55 10.18
N ILE A 399 34.32 -1.62 11.33
CA ILE A 399 34.76 -2.85 12.00
C ILE A 399 33.93 -3.03 13.26
N ALA A 400 33.32 -4.20 13.42
CA ALA A 400 32.50 -4.53 14.59
C ALA A 400 33.36 -4.78 15.85
N PRO A 401 32.78 -4.75 17.07
CA PRO A 401 33.52 -4.93 18.32
C PRO A 401 34.28 -6.27 18.42
N ASN A 402 33.80 -7.29 17.70
CA ASN A 402 34.46 -8.60 17.60
C ASN A 402 35.68 -8.60 16.63
N GLY A 403 36.05 -7.45 16.07
CA GLY A 403 37.15 -7.29 15.11
C GLY A 403 36.81 -7.65 13.67
N THR A 404 35.58 -8.09 13.38
CA THR A 404 35.16 -8.47 12.03
C THR A 404 34.69 -7.24 11.25
N PRO A 405 35.16 -7.03 10.00
CA PRO A 405 34.61 -5.98 9.15
C PRO A 405 33.12 -6.18 8.90
N VAL A 406 32.33 -5.11 8.98
CA VAL A 406 30.93 -5.11 8.55
C VAL A 406 30.90 -5.45 7.06
N PRO A 407 30.16 -6.50 6.66
CA PRO A 407 30.14 -6.96 5.29
C PRO A 407 29.36 -6.00 4.39
N THR A 408 29.56 -6.12 3.09
CA THR A 408 28.63 -5.52 2.13
C THR A 408 27.27 -6.19 2.26
N MET A 409 26.24 -5.38 2.49
CA MET A 409 24.85 -5.82 2.60
C MET A 409 24.08 -5.48 1.34
N THR A 410 22.83 -5.94 1.23
CA THR A 410 21.91 -5.50 0.18
C THR A 410 20.78 -4.66 0.76
N ILE A 411 20.26 -3.75 -0.03
CA ILE A 411 19.03 -3.02 0.27
C ILE A 411 18.10 -3.14 -0.94
N MET A 412 16.81 -3.38 -0.72
CA MET A 412 15.93 -3.74 -1.83
C MET A 412 14.52 -3.17 -1.79
N ALA A 413 13.99 -2.94 -2.99
CA ALA A 413 12.65 -2.46 -3.31
C ALA A 413 12.16 -3.20 -4.57
N PRO A 414 10.85 -3.17 -4.88
CA PRO A 414 10.34 -3.72 -6.14
C PRO A 414 10.91 -3.00 -7.37
N ALA A 415 11.21 -3.76 -8.42
CA ALA A 415 11.61 -3.20 -9.71
C ALA A 415 10.56 -2.24 -10.27
N GLY A 416 11.01 -1.06 -10.73
CA GLY A 416 10.16 -0.12 -11.46
C GLY A 416 9.44 0.90 -10.57
N TRP A 417 9.57 0.80 -9.25
CA TRP A 417 9.11 1.80 -8.28
C TRP A 417 10.22 2.84 -8.13
N THR A 418 10.24 3.79 -9.06
CA THR A 418 11.37 4.69 -9.30
C THR A 418 11.67 5.65 -8.14
N ASP A 419 10.63 5.99 -7.37
CA ASP A 419 10.66 6.68 -6.10
C ASP A 419 11.50 5.91 -5.08
N TRP A 420 11.12 4.67 -4.77
CA TRP A 420 11.87 3.81 -3.86
C TRP A 420 13.28 3.50 -4.38
N ASP A 421 13.45 3.28 -5.69
CA ASP A 421 14.76 3.04 -6.29
C ASP A 421 15.73 4.23 -6.07
N ALA A 422 15.21 5.46 -6.14
CA ALA A 422 15.95 6.68 -5.85
C ALA A 422 16.28 6.77 -4.34
N ASP A 423 15.30 6.51 -3.48
CA ASP A 423 15.47 6.47 -2.03
C ASP A 423 16.54 5.48 -1.57
N LEU A 424 16.53 4.26 -2.11
CA LEU A 424 17.55 3.26 -1.82
C LEU A 424 18.95 3.71 -2.23
N SER A 425 19.06 4.44 -3.35
CA SER A 425 20.32 4.98 -3.84
C SER A 425 20.86 6.10 -2.94
N LEU A 426 19.96 6.96 -2.45
CA LEU A 426 20.28 8.03 -1.49
C LEU A 426 20.69 7.44 -0.13
N ILE A 427 19.93 6.48 0.40
CA ILE A 427 20.28 5.74 1.62
C ILE A 427 21.65 5.07 1.44
N ALA A 428 21.90 4.42 0.31
CA ALA A 428 23.19 3.79 0.04
C ALA A 428 24.37 4.77 0.04
N GLN A 429 24.14 6.02 -0.40
CA GLN A 429 25.12 7.09 -0.33
C GLN A 429 25.36 7.55 1.11
N ASP A 430 24.30 7.71 1.90
CA ASP A 430 24.38 8.12 3.31
C ASP A 430 25.13 7.10 4.17
N LEU A 431 24.86 5.80 3.98
CA LEU A 431 25.49 4.74 4.77
C LEU A 431 27.01 4.61 4.53
N LYS A 432 27.50 5.03 3.36
CA LYS A 432 28.96 5.10 3.11
C LYS A 432 29.66 6.06 4.06
N GLN A 433 28.98 7.12 4.51
CA GLN A 433 29.56 8.12 5.42
C GLN A 433 29.91 7.51 6.79
N ILE A 434 29.26 6.42 7.17
CA ILE A 434 29.51 5.68 8.42
C ILE A 434 30.26 4.36 8.18
N GLY A 435 30.85 4.18 6.99
CA GLY A 435 31.66 3.01 6.63
C GLY A 435 30.89 1.74 6.32
N ILE A 436 29.58 1.87 6.02
CA ILE A 436 28.71 0.75 5.64
C ILE A 436 28.48 0.80 4.13
N THR A 437 28.68 -0.33 3.45
CA THR A 437 28.37 -0.45 2.03
C THR A 437 27.14 -1.32 1.84
N VAL A 438 26.13 -0.78 1.17
CA VAL A 438 24.94 -1.53 0.72
C VAL A 438 24.89 -1.53 -0.81
N GLN A 439 24.42 -2.63 -1.39
CA GLN A 439 24.12 -2.75 -2.82
C GLN A 439 22.61 -2.70 -3.03
N VAL A 440 22.15 -1.78 -3.88
CA VAL A 440 20.74 -1.67 -4.24
C VAL A 440 20.35 -2.84 -5.14
N GLN A 441 19.23 -3.47 -4.83
CA GLN A 441 18.65 -4.57 -5.61
C GLN A 441 17.17 -4.30 -5.88
N THR A 442 16.76 -4.44 -7.13
CA THR A 442 15.40 -4.15 -7.57
C THR A 442 14.80 -5.37 -8.27
N PRO A 443 14.50 -6.48 -7.55
CA PRO A 443 13.87 -7.63 -8.16
C PRO A 443 12.38 -7.37 -8.48
N PRO A 444 11.76 -8.16 -9.37
CA PRO A 444 10.31 -8.07 -9.62
C PRO A 444 9.50 -8.19 -8.32
N PHE A 445 8.37 -7.49 -8.22
CA PHE A 445 7.53 -7.42 -7.02
C PHE A 445 7.32 -8.77 -6.32
N SER A 446 6.91 -9.80 -7.06
CA SER A 446 6.65 -11.14 -6.50
C SER A 446 7.89 -11.80 -5.89
N THR A 447 9.07 -11.56 -6.49
CA THR A 447 10.36 -12.05 -5.97
C THR A 447 10.80 -11.25 -4.77
N TRP A 448 10.70 -9.92 -4.84
CA TRP A 448 10.97 -9.01 -3.71
C TRP A 448 10.11 -9.41 -2.51
N TYR A 449 8.79 -9.51 -2.68
CA TYR A 449 7.86 -9.82 -1.60
C TYR A 449 8.10 -11.21 -1.03
N ASN A 450 8.41 -12.21 -1.86
CA ASN A 450 8.81 -13.54 -1.38
C ASN A 450 10.08 -13.48 -0.52
N TYR A 451 11.09 -12.68 -0.88
CA TYR A 451 12.27 -12.50 -0.05
C TYR A 451 11.93 -11.84 1.28
N MET A 452 11.08 -10.80 1.25
CA MET A 452 10.56 -10.16 2.46
C MET A 452 9.81 -11.17 3.35
N GLN A 453 8.97 -12.03 2.78
CA GLN A 453 8.21 -13.06 3.49
C GLN A 453 9.04 -14.22 4.00
N THR A 454 10.15 -14.57 3.36
CA THR A 454 11.02 -15.69 3.77
C THR A 454 12.24 -15.26 4.58
N GLY A 455 12.53 -13.95 4.67
CA GLY A 455 13.70 -13.44 5.38
C GLY A 455 14.99 -13.60 4.60
N ASN A 456 14.89 -13.76 3.27
CA ASN A 456 16.05 -13.87 2.37
C ASN A 456 16.57 -12.50 1.92
N TYR A 457 16.60 -11.53 2.84
CA TYR A 457 17.10 -10.18 2.60
C TYR A 457 17.99 -9.69 3.75
N TRP A 458 18.60 -8.52 3.57
CA TRP A 458 19.35 -7.80 4.59
C TRP A 458 18.52 -6.61 5.07
N ILE A 459 18.31 -5.63 4.19
CA ILE A 459 17.46 -4.46 4.41
C ILE A 459 16.44 -4.42 3.26
N GLY A 460 15.18 -4.14 3.55
CA GLY A 460 14.15 -3.95 2.54
C GLY A 460 13.25 -2.77 2.87
N MET A 461 12.94 -1.94 1.89
CA MET A 461 11.91 -0.91 2.00
C MET A 461 10.55 -1.55 1.74
N ILE A 462 9.54 -1.23 2.53
CA ILE A 462 8.19 -1.79 2.49
C ILE A 462 7.20 -0.80 3.13
N TRP A 463 5.94 -0.89 2.74
CA TRP A 463 4.84 -0.24 3.45
C TRP A 463 4.72 -0.70 4.91
N ASN A 464 3.88 -0.03 5.69
CA ASN A 464 3.61 -0.48 7.05
C ASN A 464 2.83 -1.80 7.05
N LEU A 465 3.29 -2.80 7.81
CA LEU A 465 2.78 -4.17 7.72
C LEU A 465 1.29 -4.29 8.09
N ILE A 466 0.86 -3.57 9.14
CA ILE A 466 -0.53 -3.58 9.62
C ILE A 466 -0.96 -2.17 9.96
N GLN A 467 -2.18 -1.84 9.58
CA GLN A 467 -2.78 -0.53 9.78
C GLN A 467 -4.12 -0.70 10.49
N GLY A 468 -4.58 0.33 11.17
CA GLY A 468 -5.86 0.31 11.83
C GLY A 468 -6.19 1.60 12.56
N PRO A 469 -7.41 1.67 13.11
CA PRO A 469 -7.93 2.89 13.74
C PRO A 469 -7.25 3.23 15.07
N ALA A 470 -6.42 2.34 15.61
CA ALA A 470 -5.73 2.54 16.88
C ALA A 470 -4.21 2.36 16.76
N PRO A 471 -3.39 3.07 17.55
CA PRO A 471 -1.92 3.00 17.46
C PRO A 471 -1.35 1.58 17.59
N ILE A 472 -1.99 0.68 18.34
CA ILE A 472 -1.49 -0.69 18.55
C ILE A 472 -1.40 -1.51 17.25
N PHE A 473 -2.29 -1.27 16.27
CA PHE A 473 -2.28 -1.98 14.99
C PHE A 473 -0.93 -1.81 14.26
N TYR A 474 -0.35 -0.62 14.33
CA TYR A 474 0.93 -0.29 13.68
C TYR A 474 2.13 -0.98 14.34
N PHE A 475 2.02 -1.37 15.61
CA PHE A 475 3.07 -2.15 16.29
C PHE A 475 2.91 -3.65 16.09
N GLU A 476 1.66 -4.12 15.96
CA GLU A 476 1.31 -5.53 15.93
C GLU A 476 2.01 -6.30 14.82
N GLY A 477 2.03 -5.75 13.60
CA GLY A 477 2.61 -6.41 12.44
C GLY A 477 4.10 -6.75 12.60
N TYR A 478 4.78 -6.10 13.54
CA TYR A 478 6.20 -6.28 13.84
C TYR A 478 6.41 -7.04 15.16
N LEU A 479 5.70 -6.62 16.21
CA LEU A 479 5.94 -7.04 17.59
C LEU A 479 5.08 -8.23 18.06
N TYR A 480 4.28 -8.79 17.16
CA TYR A 480 3.47 -9.98 17.40
C TYR A 480 3.49 -10.91 16.18
N ASN A 481 3.19 -12.20 16.37
CA ASN A 481 3.07 -13.14 15.26
C ASN A 481 2.04 -14.23 15.59
N TYR A 482 0.85 -14.11 14.98
CA TYR A 482 -0.24 -15.07 15.15
C TYR A 482 0.09 -16.46 14.60
N TRP A 483 0.86 -16.54 13.53
CA TRP A 483 1.11 -17.78 12.78
C TRP A 483 2.20 -18.64 13.42
N ASN A 484 3.01 -18.04 14.27
CA ASN A 484 4.09 -18.70 14.96
C ASN A 484 3.85 -18.71 16.46
N SER A 485 2.64 -18.99 16.94
CA SER A 485 2.37 -19.17 18.37
C SER A 485 2.58 -20.64 18.76
N PRO A 486 3.43 -20.99 19.76
CA PRO A 486 4.11 -20.12 20.73
C PRO A 486 5.56 -19.72 20.37
N GLY A 487 5.98 -19.89 19.11
CA GLY A 487 7.29 -19.46 18.62
C GLY A 487 7.56 -17.96 18.74
N ASN A 488 8.82 -17.60 18.98
CA ASN A 488 9.24 -16.21 19.18
C ASN A 488 9.80 -15.55 17.91
N VAL A 489 10.13 -16.34 16.89
CA VAL A 489 10.68 -15.86 15.61
C VAL A 489 10.49 -16.93 14.53
N THR A 490 10.11 -16.52 13.32
CA THR A 490 10.03 -17.43 12.17
C THR A 490 11.42 -17.58 11.55
N PRO A 491 11.96 -18.81 11.38
CA PRO A 491 13.29 -19.02 10.81
C PRO A 491 13.42 -18.46 9.39
N ILE A 492 14.62 -18.00 9.02
CA ILE A 492 14.96 -17.64 7.63
C ILE A 492 14.72 -18.85 6.72
N GLY A 493 14.06 -18.61 5.59
CA GLY A 493 13.60 -19.60 4.63
C GLY A 493 12.11 -19.91 4.74
N ASN A 494 11.47 -19.63 5.88
CA ASN A 494 10.04 -19.87 6.10
C ASN A 494 9.23 -18.58 5.94
N SER A 495 8.06 -18.70 5.30
CA SER A 495 7.17 -17.57 5.04
C SER A 495 6.49 -17.05 6.31
N THR A 496 6.34 -15.73 6.45
CA THR A 496 5.51 -15.05 7.47
C THR A 496 5.07 -13.68 6.95
N TYR A 497 3.90 -13.23 7.40
CA TYR A 497 3.32 -11.91 7.08
C TYR A 497 3.37 -10.96 8.30
N TYR A 498 3.62 -11.53 9.48
CA TYR A 498 3.90 -10.82 10.71
C TYR A 498 5.38 -10.98 11.09
N ASN A 499 5.93 -10.02 11.81
CA ASN A 499 7.32 -9.99 12.25
C ASN A 499 8.27 -10.33 11.09
N MET A 500 8.06 -9.68 9.95
CA MET A 500 8.89 -9.88 8.75
C MET A 500 10.32 -9.39 9.02
N GLU A 501 10.58 -8.55 9.99
CA GLU A 501 11.94 -8.21 10.39
C GLU A 501 12.66 -9.32 11.19
N ARG A 502 11.94 -10.35 11.67
CA ARG A 502 12.42 -11.49 12.47
C ARG A 502 13.01 -11.07 13.81
N LEU A 503 12.39 -10.10 14.47
CA LEU A 503 12.71 -9.74 15.84
C LEU A 503 12.40 -10.92 16.77
N ASN A 504 13.28 -11.18 17.74
CA ASN A 504 12.99 -12.13 18.80
C ASN A 504 11.90 -11.56 19.74
N LEU A 505 10.69 -12.10 19.65
CA LEU A 505 9.54 -11.60 20.40
C LEU A 505 9.56 -11.94 21.91
N SER A 506 10.56 -12.70 22.38
CA SER A 506 10.83 -12.89 23.81
C SER A 506 11.60 -11.73 24.45
N LEU A 507 12.05 -10.75 23.66
CA LEU A 507 12.74 -9.57 24.18
C LEU A 507 11.83 -8.76 25.12
N ARG A 508 12.46 -8.09 26.09
CA ARG A 508 11.79 -7.32 27.13
C ARG A 508 12.28 -5.88 27.12
N LEU A 509 11.40 -4.94 27.45
CA LEU A 509 11.74 -3.52 27.62
C LEU A 509 12.72 -3.36 28.80
N THR A 510 12.36 -3.91 29.96
CA THR A 510 13.21 -4.02 31.16
C THR A 510 13.31 -5.48 31.62
N PRO A 511 14.28 -5.86 32.48
CA PRO A 511 14.36 -7.23 32.99
C PRO A 511 13.07 -7.73 33.67
N ASN A 512 12.25 -6.81 34.21
CA ASN A 512 11.02 -7.12 34.92
C ASN A 512 9.75 -6.95 34.07
N SER A 513 9.83 -6.36 32.87
CA SER A 513 8.65 -6.24 31.99
C SER A 513 8.32 -7.59 31.35
N PRO A 514 7.06 -7.85 30.97
CA PRO A 514 6.72 -9.00 30.12
C PRO A 514 7.51 -8.99 28.80
N PRO A 515 7.61 -10.15 28.13
CA PRO A 515 8.01 -10.23 26.71
C PRO A 515 7.14 -9.33 25.84
N VAL A 516 7.71 -8.80 24.75
CA VAL A 516 7.01 -7.82 23.90
C VAL A 516 5.73 -8.38 23.27
N ASN A 517 5.71 -9.65 22.86
CA ASN A 517 4.48 -10.27 22.34
C ASN A 517 3.35 -10.30 23.40
N GLN A 518 3.69 -10.50 24.67
CA GLN A 518 2.71 -10.45 25.76
C GLN A 518 2.26 -9.01 26.04
N MET A 519 3.12 -8.00 25.84
CA MET A 519 2.72 -6.60 25.95
C MET A 519 1.70 -6.23 24.85
N VAL A 520 1.95 -6.64 23.60
CA VAL A 520 0.99 -6.43 22.49
C VAL A 520 -0.33 -7.16 22.75
N PHE A 521 -0.27 -8.42 23.16
CA PHE A 521 -1.48 -9.19 23.52
C PHE A 521 -2.26 -8.53 24.68
N TYR A 522 -1.57 -8.01 25.69
CA TYR A 522 -2.21 -7.30 26.80
C TYR A 522 -2.82 -5.97 26.35
N ALA A 523 -2.14 -5.22 25.47
CA ALA A 523 -2.67 -3.99 24.88
C ALA A 523 -3.98 -4.26 24.16
N TRP A 524 -4.03 -5.31 23.34
CA TRP A 524 -5.26 -5.71 22.65
C TRP A 524 -6.44 -6.00 23.59
N ASN A 525 -6.18 -6.67 24.70
CA ASN A 525 -7.21 -7.00 25.68
C ASN A 525 -7.69 -5.80 26.51
N ASN A 526 -6.97 -4.67 26.48
CA ASN A 526 -7.24 -3.51 27.33
C ASN A 526 -7.34 -2.18 26.56
N ILE A 527 -7.39 -2.23 25.24
CA ILE A 527 -7.38 -1.06 24.35
C ILE A 527 -8.59 -0.14 24.58
N SER A 528 -9.72 -0.65 25.07
CA SER A 528 -10.88 0.19 25.46
C SER A 528 -10.64 1.03 26.71
N ASN A 529 -9.47 0.93 27.35
CA ASN A 529 -9.04 1.76 28.46
C ASN A 529 -7.91 2.69 27.99
N PRO A 530 -8.23 3.94 27.61
CA PRO A 530 -7.26 4.86 27.01
C PRO A 530 -6.01 5.09 27.89
N LYS A 531 -6.15 5.01 29.22
CA LYS A 531 -5.01 5.17 30.12
C LYS A 531 -4.03 3.99 30.02
N VAL A 532 -4.56 2.76 29.92
CA VAL A 532 -3.75 1.55 29.79
C VAL A 532 -3.15 1.49 28.39
N GLU A 533 -3.94 1.79 27.36
CA GLU A 533 -3.47 1.86 25.98
C GLU A 533 -2.32 2.87 25.83
N ASN A 534 -2.51 4.12 26.25
CA ASN A 534 -1.48 5.16 26.10
C ASN A 534 -0.17 4.77 26.80
N GLN A 535 -0.24 4.20 28.00
CA GLN A 535 0.94 3.72 28.72
C GLN A 535 1.65 2.61 27.92
N LEU A 536 0.92 1.63 27.40
CA LEU A 536 1.49 0.54 26.63
C LEU A 536 2.08 1.01 25.31
N ILE A 537 1.44 1.94 24.61
CA ILE A 537 1.98 2.52 23.37
C ILE A 537 3.29 3.26 23.65
N ASN A 538 3.38 4.00 24.77
CA ASN A 538 4.63 4.62 25.19
C ASN A 538 5.71 3.58 25.49
N ASP A 539 5.38 2.50 26.20
CA ASP A 539 6.33 1.42 26.51
C ASP A 539 6.79 0.68 25.24
N LEU A 540 5.89 0.43 24.29
CA LEU A 540 6.19 -0.15 22.98
C LEU A 540 7.04 0.79 22.12
N ALA A 541 6.79 2.09 22.17
CA ALA A 541 7.63 3.09 21.50
C ALA A 541 9.06 3.08 22.07
N VAL A 542 9.24 3.08 23.41
CA VAL A 542 10.58 2.98 24.00
C VAL A 542 11.25 1.65 23.65
N PHE A 543 10.48 0.54 23.64
CA PHE A 543 10.98 -0.75 23.18
C PHE A 543 11.45 -0.68 21.72
N TRP A 544 10.67 -0.05 20.86
CA TRP A 544 10.99 0.15 19.44
C TRP A 544 12.27 0.96 19.28
N LEU A 545 12.42 2.08 19.98
CA LEU A 545 13.64 2.89 19.93
C LEU A 545 14.87 2.11 20.39
N LYS A 546 14.72 1.26 21.42
CA LYS A 546 15.79 0.43 21.98
C LYS A 546 16.25 -0.67 21.02
N TYR A 547 15.32 -1.34 20.34
CA TYR A 547 15.64 -2.51 19.51
C TYR A 547 15.59 -2.23 18.01
N MET A 548 15.01 -1.13 17.55
CA MET A 548 14.90 -0.70 16.15
C MET A 548 14.65 -1.86 15.16
N PRO A 549 13.56 -2.63 15.30
CA PRO A 549 13.26 -3.77 14.43
C PRO A 549 13.11 -3.37 12.95
N ALA A 550 12.45 -2.24 12.74
CA ALA A 550 12.24 -1.53 11.50
C ALA A 550 12.23 -0.03 11.80
N ALA A 551 12.22 0.83 10.79
CA ALA A 551 12.14 2.26 11.02
C ALA A 551 11.47 3.02 9.86
N GLY A 552 10.59 3.98 10.18
CA GLY A 552 9.92 4.82 9.19
C GLY A 552 10.86 5.86 8.57
N VAL A 553 10.89 6.02 7.25
CA VAL A 553 11.80 6.96 6.55
C VAL A 553 11.09 8.19 5.96
N VAL A 554 9.94 7.98 5.34
CA VAL A 554 9.03 9.03 4.83
C VAL A 554 7.58 8.63 5.14
N TYR A 555 6.67 9.59 5.23
CA TYR A 555 5.23 9.33 5.35
C TYR A 555 4.64 9.16 3.96
N ASN A 556 4.08 7.98 3.69
CA ASN A 556 3.56 7.59 2.39
C ASN A 556 2.57 8.62 1.83
N ALA A 557 2.61 8.85 0.53
CA ALA A 557 1.55 9.49 -0.22
C ALA A 557 0.56 8.42 -0.66
N LEU A 558 -0.72 8.63 -0.33
CA LEU A 558 -1.79 7.80 -0.85
C LEU A 558 -2.01 8.16 -2.34
N TRP A 559 -1.21 7.56 -3.24
CA TRP A 559 -1.21 7.84 -4.67
C TRP A 559 -2.62 7.72 -5.25
N TYR A 560 -3.12 8.82 -5.78
CA TYR A 560 -4.48 8.96 -6.28
C TYR A 560 -4.55 10.09 -7.30
N GLU A 561 -4.63 9.68 -8.57
CA GLU A 561 -4.79 10.55 -9.72
C GLU A 561 -6.03 10.12 -10.51
N TYR A 562 -6.76 11.08 -11.05
CA TYR A 562 -7.92 10.79 -11.88
C TYR A 562 -8.11 11.80 -13.02
N ASP A 563 -8.69 11.30 -14.11
CA ASP A 563 -9.12 12.07 -15.26
C ASP A 563 -10.66 12.04 -15.33
N ASN A 564 -11.30 13.20 -15.19
CA ASN A 564 -12.76 13.30 -15.08
C ASN A 564 -13.47 13.54 -16.44
N THR A 565 -12.76 13.46 -17.57
CA THR A 565 -13.32 13.77 -18.90
C THR A 565 -14.55 12.93 -19.24
N THR A 566 -14.55 11.66 -18.81
CA THR A 566 -15.64 10.71 -19.10
C THR A 566 -16.34 10.19 -17.84
N VAL A 567 -15.67 10.23 -16.68
CA VAL A 567 -16.16 9.68 -15.41
C VAL A 567 -16.12 10.75 -14.32
N VAL A 568 -17.18 10.86 -13.54
CA VAL A 568 -17.34 11.82 -12.43
C VAL A 568 -17.84 11.11 -11.16
N GLY A 569 -17.89 11.84 -10.05
CA GLY A 569 -18.21 11.30 -8.72
C GLY A 569 -16.97 10.99 -7.87
N TRP A 570 -15.79 11.40 -8.31
CA TRP A 570 -14.51 11.19 -7.63
C TRP A 570 -14.47 11.77 -6.21
N PRO A 571 -13.85 11.08 -5.24
CA PRO A 571 -13.39 11.70 -4.01
C PRO A 571 -12.45 12.86 -4.35
N THR A 572 -12.66 14.00 -3.70
CA THR A 572 -11.83 15.21 -3.90
C THR A 572 -11.26 15.65 -2.56
N GLU A 573 -10.27 16.53 -2.55
CA GLU A 573 -9.76 17.10 -1.30
C GLU A 573 -10.86 17.79 -0.47
N GLN A 574 -11.75 18.53 -1.13
CA GLN A 574 -12.86 19.24 -0.45
C GLN A 574 -13.99 18.31 -0.01
N ASN A 575 -14.06 17.12 -0.61
CA ASN A 575 -15.12 16.16 -0.40
C ASN A 575 -14.56 14.74 -0.52
N TYR A 576 -13.74 14.38 0.47
CA TYR A 576 -13.07 13.09 0.55
C TYR A 576 -13.95 12.11 1.32
N TYR A 577 -15.01 11.64 0.65
CA TYR A 577 -16.01 10.76 1.27
C TYR A 577 -15.52 9.30 1.44
N TRP A 578 -14.39 8.91 0.85
CA TRP A 578 -13.77 7.60 1.01
C TRP A 578 -12.31 7.60 0.56
N LEU A 579 -11.53 6.61 1.00
CA LEU A 579 -10.18 6.36 0.52
C LEU A 579 -10.19 5.97 -0.97
N ALA A 580 -9.50 6.77 -1.78
CA ALA A 580 -9.54 6.71 -3.24
C ALA A 580 -8.32 6.11 -3.97
N PRO A 581 -7.18 5.76 -3.34
CA PRO A 581 -6.11 5.08 -4.09
C PRO A 581 -6.57 3.71 -4.62
N PRO A 582 -6.41 3.42 -5.92
CA PRO A 582 -6.95 2.20 -6.53
C PRO A 582 -6.24 0.92 -6.07
N TRP A 583 -5.06 1.03 -5.47
CA TRP A 583 -4.26 -0.11 -4.98
C TRP A 583 -4.60 -0.56 -3.55
N VAL A 584 -5.43 0.20 -2.82
CA VAL A 584 -5.77 -0.10 -1.43
C VAL A 584 -6.52 -1.42 -1.33
N SER A 585 -5.95 -2.38 -0.61
CA SER A 585 -6.42 -3.76 -0.57
C SER A 585 -6.64 -4.32 0.83
N THR A 586 -6.02 -3.77 1.89
CA THR A 586 -6.11 -4.29 3.26
C THR A 586 -6.60 -3.23 4.23
N GLY A 587 -7.66 -3.53 4.97
CA GLY A 587 -8.21 -2.61 5.95
C GLY A 587 -8.91 -1.40 5.33
N THR A 588 -9.30 -1.47 4.07
CA THR A 588 -10.20 -0.54 3.40
C THR A 588 -10.31 -1.02 1.96
N THR A 589 -11.49 -0.84 1.36
CA THR A 589 -11.77 -1.24 -0.02
C THR A 589 -12.22 -0.02 -0.80
N THR A 590 -11.86 0.06 -2.08
CA THR A 590 -12.32 1.13 -2.96
C THR A 590 -13.72 0.90 -3.55
N LEU A 591 -14.44 -0.13 -3.07
CA LEU A 591 -15.81 -0.45 -3.50
C LEU A 591 -16.78 0.76 -3.42
N PRO A 592 -16.79 1.58 -2.34
CA PRO A 592 -17.63 2.78 -2.28
C PRO A 592 -17.29 3.84 -3.32
N VAL A 593 -16.03 3.91 -3.74
CA VAL A 593 -15.57 4.85 -4.77
C VAL A 593 -16.14 4.41 -6.11
N ILE A 594 -15.86 3.17 -6.52
CA ILE A 594 -16.37 2.64 -7.80
C ILE A 594 -17.89 2.75 -7.95
N LEU A 595 -18.64 2.50 -6.88
CA LEU A 595 -20.10 2.57 -6.91
C LEU A 595 -20.66 4.01 -6.89
N ALA A 596 -19.85 5.00 -6.53
CA ALA A 596 -20.22 6.42 -6.66
C ALA A 596 -19.91 6.97 -8.06
N LEU A 597 -18.91 6.40 -8.74
CA LEU A 597 -18.49 6.82 -10.08
C LEU A 597 -19.57 6.57 -11.13
N HIS A 598 -19.70 7.51 -12.06
CA HIS A 598 -20.67 7.46 -13.15
C HIS A 598 -20.18 8.26 -14.36
N LEU A 599 -20.80 8.04 -15.52
CA LEU A 599 -20.43 8.79 -16.72
C LEU A 599 -20.90 10.25 -16.63
N VAL A 600 -20.14 11.17 -17.23
CA VAL A 600 -20.45 12.62 -17.25
C VAL A 600 -21.84 12.98 -17.79
N ASN A 601 -22.43 12.11 -18.61
CA ASN A 601 -23.77 12.29 -19.18
C ASN A 601 -24.90 11.73 -18.29
N GLN A 602 -24.57 11.12 -17.16
CA GLN A 602 -25.53 10.60 -16.18
C GLN A 602 -25.72 11.63 -15.05
N SER A 603 -26.97 11.83 -14.65
CA SER A 603 -27.30 12.57 -13.42
C SER A 603 -27.90 11.57 -12.45
N VAL A 604 -27.20 11.34 -11.34
CA VAL A 604 -27.51 10.30 -10.38
C VAL A 604 -27.37 10.85 -8.96
N PRO A 605 -28.26 10.46 -8.02
CA PRO A 605 -28.11 10.86 -6.64
C PRO A 605 -26.83 10.26 -6.05
N GLU A 606 -26.25 10.97 -5.08
CA GLU A 606 -25.17 10.45 -4.26
C GLU A 606 -25.67 9.19 -3.52
N PRO A 607 -24.85 8.13 -3.43
CA PRO A 607 -25.24 6.92 -2.75
C PRO A 607 -25.40 7.16 -1.24
N TRP A 608 -26.26 6.39 -0.57
CA TRP A 608 -26.58 6.61 0.84
C TRP A 608 -25.37 6.54 1.79
N TRP A 609 -24.35 5.75 1.44
CA TRP A 609 -23.13 5.61 2.27
C TRP A 609 -22.25 6.85 2.25
N TYR A 610 -22.38 7.70 1.23
CA TYR A 610 -21.60 8.91 1.04
C TYR A 610 -21.64 9.86 2.24
N TYR A 611 -22.77 9.95 2.94
CA TYR A 611 -22.93 10.82 4.11
C TYR A 611 -22.42 10.17 5.40
N THR A 612 -22.43 8.85 5.48
CA THR A 612 -21.94 8.09 6.64
C THR A 612 -20.45 7.84 6.60
N SER A 613 -19.77 8.22 5.52
CA SER A 613 -18.41 7.80 5.21
C SER A 613 -17.39 8.93 5.21
N GLN A 614 -17.79 10.15 5.56
CA GLN A 614 -16.93 11.33 5.48
C GLN A 614 -15.69 11.20 6.36
N VAL A 615 -14.51 11.36 5.75
CA VAL A 615 -13.24 11.39 6.48
C VAL A 615 -13.14 12.70 7.29
N PRO A 616 -12.81 12.66 8.60
CA PRO A 616 -12.82 13.85 9.45
C PRO A 616 -11.90 14.96 8.95
N SER A 617 -12.37 16.21 9.08
CA SER A 617 -11.62 17.37 8.60
C SER A 617 -10.25 17.61 9.23
N SER A 618 -10.02 17.06 10.43
CA SER A 618 -8.75 17.14 11.16
C SER A 618 -7.62 16.33 10.52
N TRP A 619 -7.90 15.47 9.54
CA TRP A 619 -6.88 14.75 8.77
C TRP A 619 -6.27 15.61 7.65
N TYR A 620 -6.87 16.77 7.34
CA TYR A 620 -6.43 17.66 6.25
C TYR A 620 -5.35 18.67 6.67
N THR A 621 -4.90 18.69 7.94
CA THR A 621 -3.94 19.71 8.38
C THR A 621 -2.50 19.18 8.35
N PHE A 622 -1.91 19.18 7.15
CA PHE A 622 -0.51 19.58 7.04
C PHE A 622 -0.51 21.11 7.05
N ASN A 623 0.39 21.76 7.79
CA ASN A 623 0.47 23.22 7.81
C ASN A 623 0.76 23.78 6.41
N ASP A 624 -0.27 24.14 5.64
CA ASP A 624 -0.15 24.95 4.44
C ASP A 624 -0.65 26.38 4.74
N PRO A 625 0.24 27.40 4.75
CA PRO A 625 -0.16 28.80 4.91
C PRO A 625 -0.84 29.41 3.68
N PHE A 626 -1.17 28.64 2.64
CA PHE A 626 -1.76 29.16 1.39
C PHE A 626 -3.11 28.54 0.99
N VAL A 627 -4.06 28.46 1.92
CA VAL A 627 -5.49 28.37 1.54
C VAL A 627 -6.07 29.78 1.42
N TYR A 628 -6.17 30.29 0.20
CA TYR A 628 -7.01 31.46 -0.10
C TYR A 628 -8.47 31.11 0.16
N GLN A 629 -9.04 31.67 1.23
CA GLN A 629 -10.49 31.71 1.42
C GLN A 629 -11.14 32.48 0.26
N THR A 630 -11.84 31.77 -0.62
CA THR A 630 -12.86 32.40 -1.46
C THR A 630 -14.20 32.24 -0.74
N THR A 631 -14.55 33.25 0.05
CA THR A 631 -15.89 33.40 0.63
C THR A 631 -16.83 33.85 -0.50
N SER A 632 -17.69 32.95 -0.99
CA SER A 632 -18.92 33.34 -1.68
C SER A 632 -20.10 33.06 -0.76
N THR A 633 -20.39 34.02 0.12
CA THR A 633 -21.59 34.03 0.96
C THR A 633 -22.78 34.54 0.14
N SER A 634 -23.71 33.65 -0.22
CA SER A 634 -25.05 34.07 -0.64
C SER A 634 -25.84 34.48 0.60
N THR A 635 -26.26 35.73 0.61
CA THR A 635 -26.98 36.41 1.69
C THR A 635 -28.44 35.95 1.73
N THR A 636 -28.92 35.54 2.91
CA THR A 636 -30.34 35.71 3.26
C THR A 636 -30.43 36.34 4.64
N THR A 637 -30.94 37.56 4.65
CA THR A 637 -31.09 38.47 5.78
C THR A 637 -32.14 37.98 6.78
N SER A 638 -31.80 38.00 8.07
CA SER A 638 -32.73 38.43 9.12
C SER A 638 -31.98 39.00 10.32
N ILE A 639 -32.29 40.26 10.58
CA ILE A 639 -31.73 41.20 11.55
C ILE A 639 -32.01 40.76 12.99
N PHE A 640 -31.04 40.91 13.91
CA PHE A 640 -31.23 41.59 15.20
C PHE A 640 -29.88 42.09 15.75
N THR A 641 -29.87 43.38 16.05
CA THR A 641 -28.79 44.22 16.59
C THR A 641 -28.40 43.89 18.03
N THR A 642 -27.09 43.91 18.32
CA THR A 642 -26.56 44.71 19.45
C THR A 642 -25.10 45.10 19.23
N THR A 643 -24.83 46.38 19.45
CA THR A 643 -23.58 47.09 19.23
C THR A 643 -22.66 46.99 20.44
N THR A 644 -21.37 46.72 20.22
CA THR A 644 -20.32 47.27 21.10
C THR A 644 -19.04 47.52 20.31
N THR A 645 -18.64 48.79 20.27
CA THR A 645 -17.47 49.32 19.56
C THR A 645 -16.23 49.21 20.45
N PHE A 646 -15.10 48.74 19.90
CA PHE A 646 -13.78 49.18 20.36
C PHE A 646 -12.83 49.36 19.17
N THR A 647 -12.27 50.55 19.09
CA THR A 647 -11.31 51.05 18.11
C THR A 647 -9.91 50.55 18.46
N GLN A 648 -9.14 50.05 17.49
CA GLN A 648 -7.68 49.99 17.64
C GLN A 648 -6.99 50.40 16.34
N THR A 649 -6.20 51.46 16.46
CA THR A 649 -5.39 52.11 15.44
C THR A 649 -4.17 51.26 15.11
N SER A 650 -3.90 51.00 13.83
CA SER A 650 -2.65 50.40 13.35
C SER A 650 -1.94 51.36 12.40
N THR A 651 -0.68 51.63 12.72
CA THR A 651 0.26 52.48 11.99
C THR A 651 0.89 51.67 10.85
N THR A 652 0.79 52.15 9.61
CA THR A 652 1.46 51.55 8.44
C THR A 652 2.85 52.15 8.25
N THR A 653 3.87 51.29 8.15
CA THR A 653 5.20 51.65 7.65
C THR A 653 5.35 51.05 6.25
N SER A 654 5.39 51.88 5.23
CA SER A 654 5.64 51.49 3.84
C SER A 654 7.13 51.35 3.57
N VAL A 655 7.57 50.19 3.07
CA VAL A 655 8.87 50.05 2.40
C VAL A 655 8.60 49.68 0.94
N SER A 656 9.02 50.57 0.04
CA SER A 656 8.94 50.41 -1.41
C SER A 656 9.95 49.37 -1.88
N ALA A 657 9.48 48.34 -2.60
CA ALA A 657 10.35 47.44 -3.35
C ALA A 657 10.26 47.78 -4.85
N THR A 658 11.39 48.20 -5.42
CA THR A 658 11.58 48.49 -6.83
C THR A 658 11.67 47.16 -7.61
N THR A 659 10.74 46.90 -8.51
CA THR A 659 10.79 45.75 -9.42
C THR A 659 11.77 46.04 -10.56
N ILE A 660 12.86 45.26 -10.65
CA ILE A 660 13.70 45.19 -11.85
C ILE A 660 13.10 44.12 -12.76
N THR A 661 12.57 44.53 -13.90
CA THR A 661 12.14 43.62 -14.97
C THR A 661 13.38 43.13 -15.71
N VAL A 662 13.76 41.86 -15.52
CA VAL A 662 14.72 41.17 -16.39
C VAL A 662 13.92 40.45 -17.47
N THR A 663 13.97 40.97 -18.69
CA THR A 663 13.43 40.29 -19.88
C THR A 663 14.45 39.26 -20.34
N SER A 664 14.21 37.97 -20.08
CA SER A 664 14.95 36.88 -20.73
C SER A 664 14.17 36.41 -21.97
N THR A 665 14.66 36.81 -23.14
CA THR A 665 14.23 36.26 -24.42
C THR A 665 14.76 34.83 -24.53
N VAL A 666 13.89 33.83 -24.37
CA VAL A 666 14.25 32.43 -24.65
C VAL A 666 14.14 32.20 -26.16
N THR A 667 15.28 32.25 -26.85
CA THR A 667 15.42 31.70 -28.20
C THR A 667 15.47 30.18 -28.11
N SER A 668 14.48 29.50 -28.67
CA SER A 668 14.47 28.04 -28.87
C SER A 668 15.63 27.61 -29.77
N SER A 669 16.59 26.84 -29.25
CA SER A 669 17.65 26.23 -30.08
C SER A 669 17.23 24.83 -30.52
N SER A 670 16.92 24.70 -31.81
CA SER A 670 16.61 23.44 -32.50
C SER A 670 17.88 22.64 -32.82
N ASN A 671 18.67 22.28 -31.80
CA ASN A 671 19.98 21.64 -32.02
C ASN A 671 19.97 20.10 -32.01
N SER A 672 18.88 19.44 -31.63
CA SER A 672 18.83 17.96 -31.58
C SER A 672 18.96 17.29 -32.96
N THR A 673 18.40 17.90 -34.01
CA THR A 673 18.49 17.39 -35.38
C THR A 673 19.90 17.54 -35.97
N LEU A 674 20.62 18.60 -35.61
CA LEU A 674 21.98 18.86 -36.11
C LEU A 674 23.00 17.87 -35.49
N TYR A 675 22.88 17.56 -34.18
CA TYR A 675 23.73 16.57 -33.53
C TYR A 675 23.51 15.15 -34.08
N MET A 676 22.27 14.79 -34.44
CA MET A 676 21.98 13.52 -35.10
C MET A 676 22.62 13.43 -36.49
N ILE A 677 22.52 14.48 -37.31
CA ILE A 677 23.11 14.50 -38.65
C ILE A 677 24.65 14.41 -38.57
N ILE A 678 25.28 15.11 -37.63
CA ILE A 678 26.73 15.06 -37.43
C ILE A 678 27.17 13.66 -37.00
N THR A 679 26.43 13.01 -36.10
CA THR A 679 26.75 11.65 -35.61
C THR A 679 26.65 10.63 -36.74
N VAL A 680 25.63 10.73 -37.60
CA VAL A 680 25.48 9.85 -38.77
C VAL A 680 26.60 10.08 -39.78
N ILE A 681 27.01 11.32 -40.04
CA ILE A 681 28.11 11.62 -40.95
C ILE A 681 29.43 11.03 -40.42
N VAL A 682 29.70 11.13 -39.12
CA VAL A 682 30.90 10.56 -38.50
C VAL A 682 30.93 9.04 -38.64
N ILE A 683 29.80 8.35 -38.40
CA ILE A 683 29.69 6.90 -38.56
C ILE A 683 29.94 6.49 -40.02
N ILE A 684 29.37 7.22 -40.98
CA ILE A 684 29.59 6.95 -42.42
C ILE A 684 31.06 7.14 -42.79
N LEU A 685 31.73 8.17 -42.30
CA LEU A 685 33.15 8.43 -42.58
C LEU A 685 34.06 7.35 -41.96
N VAL A 686 33.74 6.85 -40.77
CA VAL A 686 34.46 5.73 -40.13
C VAL A 686 34.30 4.45 -40.96
N ILE A 687 33.08 4.15 -41.42
CA ILE A 687 32.82 2.98 -42.27
C ILE A 687 33.57 3.10 -43.61
N ILE A 688 33.59 4.28 -44.24
CA ILE A 688 34.35 4.52 -45.47
C ILE A 688 35.86 4.33 -45.20
N GLY A 689 36.38 4.83 -44.08
CA GLY A 689 37.77 4.63 -43.66
C GLY A 689 38.16 3.16 -43.52
N VAL A 690 37.30 2.36 -42.87
CA VAL A 690 37.49 0.91 -42.70
C VAL A 690 37.45 0.19 -44.04
N VAL A 691 36.51 0.53 -44.92
CA VAL A 691 36.40 -0.07 -46.26
C VAL A 691 37.60 0.27 -47.14
N LEU A 692 38.13 1.50 -47.07
CA LEU A 692 39.34 1.90 -47.80
C LEU A 692 40.60 1.23 -47.25
N ALA A 693 40.69 1.03 -45.93
CA ALA A 693 41.79 0.32 -45.28
C ALA A 693 41.81 -1.18 -45.65
N LEU A 694 40.64 -1.82 -45.73
CA LEU A 694 40.48 -3.20 -46.17
C LEU A 694 40.74 -3.39 -47.68
N ARG A 695 40.65 -2.33 -48.49
CA ARG A 695 40.96 -2.36 -49.93
C ARG A 695 42.44 -2.19 -50.26
N ARG A 696 43.25 -1.71 -49.32
CA ARG A 696 44.70 -1.50 -49.47
C ARG A 696 45.55 -2.65 -48.90
N ARG A 697 44.93 -3.73 -48.41
CA ARG A 697 45.60 -4.98 -48.03
C ARG A 697 45.35 -6.07 -49.04
#